data_AF-A0A7C4XZ39-F1
#
_entry.id   AF-A0A7C4XZ39-F1
#
_cell.length_a   1.000
_cell.length_b   1.000
_cell.length_c   1.000
_cell.angle_alpha   90.00
_cell.angle_beta   90.00
_cell.angle_gamma   90.00
#
_symmetry.space_group_name_H-M   'P 1'
#
loop_
_entity.id
_entity.type
_entity.pdbx_description
1 polymer ?
#
loop_
_entity_poly.entity_id
_entity_poly.type
_entity_poly.pdbx_seq_one_letter_code
_entity_poly.pdbx_strand_id
1 'polypeptide(L)'
;MQGLRETAYNYWLKGLNVVLLKEKKPLHEWRRWQTERQSVSDFEALPWDEADGFALIGGSRLENGLYFSAIDFDVKNVNEEAKHKGEQALKHLPITQIEETPSGGQHWIYFSKTKPKSASAYHDISALELIGEGKLCIMAPSTGYRRLNDNSPTVVQNLEELFYIALNAAGLNIKTMETPDIQFWFNREDLARQPYKGKNPPCINGLLKGTCEGQRNEHAIRIASFLVNFKGLSPNYALKRLREWNRFNSPPLGDKELENVVKSAVKGCYVYGCDDEILKRNCIIEECPIAPKNKPLTAEERERAERLLEDSKFMDYVVKYGRRRLIGEDNVLILNFVTICSGQTNYPISTILSGFSGSGKNESLRAIKPLIPDGWIFEFTTSTPEAIKYIGEDFSGTLIIYEAQGVRGETGSLSLRAIGEGESIETIYPIRNELTGKMELGRAKTQARNFITTQSDLDIHPDLYRRVFKYEMNHSNLLTKRVLAKRLRDAALPQSLKEILYGKENPIPYSEEDFKNALTLNDWKAEVIIFPPSSLLRLLDLAVTKEQKVALRTHLEKILNFVRVIALINQRQRLTFKIGEKRFIIASYEDFHKALEVLQTTLQETITRLGKRQQEVLNLFEEDDTLDKHKVAEKLGVSTDTALKALKSLAKAGYLKENTATKPYTYQLLQKEPNPLGILENPSQYCLFWQESLQKFLKHLSETLQGKGIPFQLLKPEEREAKLVSNDLKAGNMERSQNLDFSVEKTIPLGCRVEEVPSEADLSFSFERSRKHLGFQDIPREKNIFYWRRIPPAEKCELCGQLAVEYEVKLPQENVVLRRCAACFQRIRQTFANTVWKESQACE
;
A
#
# COMPACT_ATOMS: atom_id res chain seq x y z
N MET A 1 -29.05 54.81 20.01
CA MET A 1 -28.28 54.22 21.13
C MET A 1 -28.88 52.93 21.69
N GLN A 2 -30.20 52.77 21.82
CA GLN A 2 -30.81 51.63 22.55
C GLN A 2 -30.58 50.20 21.99
N GLY A 3 -30.03 50.03 20.77
CA GLY A 3 -29.64 48.70 20.22
C GLY A 3 -28.13 48.48 20.03
N LEU A 4 -27.29 49.51 20.25
CA LEU A 4 -25.85 49.45 19.99
C LEU A 4 -25.16 48.52 20.99
N ARG A 5 -25.40 48.75 22.28
CA ARG A 5 -24.84 47.96 23.39
C ARG A 5 -25.31 46.51 23.35
N GLU A 6 -26.58 46.27 23.04
CA GLU A 6 -27.15 44.93 22.94
C GLU A 6 -26.52 44.13 21.78
N THR A 7 -26.39 44.74 20.60
CA THR A 7 -25.78 44.07 19.44
C THR A 7 -24.31 43.76 19.70
N ALA A 8 -23.57 44.71 20.27
CA ALA A 8 -22.17 44.50 20.64
C ALA A 8 -22.03 43.42 21.73
N TYR A 9 -22.94 43.38 22.70
CA TYR A 9 -22.97 42.35 23.73
C TYR A 9 -23.17 40.95 23.14
N ASN A 10 -24.01 40.80 22.11
CA ASN A 10 -24.20 39.52 21.42
C ASN A 10 -22.92 39.02 20.73
N TYR A 11 -22.10 39.91 20.18
CA TYR A 11 -20.78 39.53 19.66
C TYR A 11 -19.79 39.23 20.77
N TRP A 12 -19.84 39.99 21.86
CA TRP A 12 -19.05 39.73 23.05
C TRP A 12 -19.35 38.34 23.63
N LEU A 13 -20.61 37.94 23.76
CA LEU A 13 -20.99 36.59 24.19
C LEU A 13 -20.46 35.46 23.30
N LYS A 14 -20.13 35.74 22.03
CA LYS A 14 -19.53 34.76 21.11
C LYS A 14 -18.01 34.64 21.25
N GLY A 15 -17.41 35.38 22.18
CA GLY A 15 -15.97 35.39 22.44
C GLY A 15 -15.21 36.55 21.80
N LEU A 16 -15.89 37.45 21.07
CA LEU A 16 -15.23 38.57 20.38
C LEU A 16 -15.05 39.78 21.29
N ASN A 17 -13.94 40.51 21.12
CA ASN A 17 -13.72 41.76 21.83
C ASN A 17 -14.36 42.93 21.07
N VAL A 18 -14.93 43.88 21.82
CA VAL A 18 -15.67 45.03 21.30
C VAL A 18 -14.86 46.30 21.52
N VAL A 19 -14.74 47.12 20.48
CA VAL A 19 -14.06 48.41 20.53
C VAL A 19 -15.08 49.52 20.29
N LEU A 20 -15.26 50.44 21.25
CA LEU A 20 -16.18 51.57 21.06
C LEU A 20 -15.56 52.68 20.22
N LEU A 21 -16.39 53.29 19.40
CA LEU A 21 -16.01 54.32 18.45
C LEU A 21 -16.82 55.59 18.66
N LYS A 22 -16.18 56.72 18.36
CA LYS A 22 -16.81 58.02 18.14
C LYS A 22 -16.24 58.62 16.85
N GLU A 23 -17.10 59.00 15.91
CA GLU A 23 -16.69 59.53 14.61
C GLU A 23 -15.66 58.63 13.89
N LYS A 24 -15.88 57.30 13.93
CA LYS A 24 -14.99 56.24 13.39
C LYS A 24 -13.61 56.12 14.08
N LYS A 25 -13.36 56.79 15.21
CA LYS A 25 -12.12 56.68 15.98
C LYS A 25 -12.34 55.88 17.28
N PRO A 26 -11.41 54.97 17.66
CA PRO A 26 -11.48 54.28 18.94
C PRO A 26 -11.47 55.24 20.13
N LEU A 27 -12.38 55.04 21.09
CA LEU A 27 -12.48 55.84 22.31
C LEU A 27 -11.48 55.44 23.41
N HIS A 28 -10.86 54.28 23.27
CA HIS A 28 -9.92 53.73 24.25
C HIS A 28 -8.83 52.91 23.54
N GLU A 29 -7.75 52.62 24.26
CA GLU A 29 -6.70 51.72 23.80
C GLU A 29 -7.28 50.30 23.63
N TRP A 30 -7.04 49.69 22.47
CA TRP A 30 -7.67 48.42 22.09
C TRP A 30 -6.67 47.36 21.61
N ARG A 31 -5.40 47.72 21.41
CA ARG A 31 -4.41 46.80 20.82
C ARG A 31 -4.15 45.62 21.74
N ARG A 32 -4.22 45.82 23.06
CA ARG A 32 -4.16 44.72 24.05
C ARG A 32 -5.20 43.62 23.80
N TRP A 33 -6.38 43.97 23.28
CA TRP A 33 -7.46 43.02 23.00
C TRP A 33 -7.28 42.21 21.71
N GLN A 34 -6.16 42.37 21.01
CA GLN A 34 -5.77 41.45 19.93
C GLN A 34 -5.27 40.12 20.50
N THR A 35 -4.68 40.14 21.71
CA THR A 35 -4.12 38.97 22.40
C THR A 35 -4.88 38.59 23.65
N GLU A 36 -5.59 39.53 24.27
CA GLU A 36 -6.31 39.34 25.53
C GLU A 36 -7.83 39.34 25.34
N ARG A 37 -8.56 38.55 26.13
CA ARG A 37 -10.03 38.51 26.14
C ARG A 37 -10.59 39.55 27.10
N GLN A 38 -11.52 40.39 26.66
CA GLN A 38 -12.27 41.31 27.53
C GLN A 38 -13.09 40.55 28.56
N SER A 39 -12.90 40.86 29.85
CA SER A 39 -13.78 40.38 30.92
C SER A 39 -15.14 41.08 30.90
N VAL A 40 -16.10 40.58 31.68
CA VAL A 40 -17.41 41.25 31.89
C VAL A 40 -17.18 42.66 32.44
N SER A 41 -16.29 42.80 33.42
CA SER A 41 -15.96 44.10 34.01
C SER A 41 -15.33 45.06 33.00
N ASP A 42 -14.48 44.57 32.08
CA ASP A 42 -13.90 45.40 31.02
C ASP A 42 -14.99 45.91 30.07
N PHE A 43 -15.94 45.05 29.69
CA PHE A 43 -17.03 45.41 28.76
C PHE A 43 -18.03 46.39 29.38
N GLU A 44 -18.36 46.20 30.66
CA GLU A 44 -19.25 47.10 31.41
C GLU A 44 -18.63 48.48 31.66
N ALA A 45 -17.31 48.54 31.82
CA ALA A 45 -16.57 49.79 32.04
C ALA A 45 -16.31 50.61 30.76
N LEU A 46 -16.70 50.12 29.57
CA LEU A 46 -16.52 50.88 28.33
C LEU A 46 -17.38 52.16 28.33
N PRO A 47 -16.90 53.28 27.73
CA PRO A 47 -17.59 54.56 27.73
C PRO A 47 -18.77 54.58 26.72
N TRP A 48 -19.83 53.83 27.02
CA TRP A 48 -21.00 53.65 26.15
C TRP A 48 -21.75 54.95 25.85
N ASP A 49 -21.80 55.87 26.82
CA ASP A 49 -22.50 57.15 26.68
C ASP A 49 -21.82 58.11 25.68
N GLU A 50 -20.54 57.86 25.38
CA GLU A 50 -19.75 58.66 24.44
C GLU A 50 -19.69 58.04 23.04
N ALA A 51 -20.13 56.79 22.89
CA ALA A 51 -19.96 56.00 21.68
C ALA A 51 -21.12 56.17 20.69
N ASP A 52 -20.75 56.44 19.43
CA ASP A 52 -21.70 56.47 18.31
C ASP A 52 -21.60 55.19 17.43
N GLY A 53 -20.70 54.27 17.77
CA GLY A 53 -20.48 53.01 17.08
C GLY A 53 -19.61 52.01 17.86
N PHE A 54 -19.47 50.81 17.31
CA PHE A 54 -18.54 49.79 17.76
C PHE A 54 -17.88 49.06 16.58
N ALA A 55 -16.70 48.51 16.84
CA ALA A 55 -15.98 47.64 15.92
C ALA A 55 -15.60 46.32 16.59
N LEU A 56 -15.37 45.32 15.75
CA LEU A 56 -14.79 44.04 16.09
C LEU A 56 -13.38 43.95 15.51
N ILE A 57 -12.53 43.17 16.17
CA ILE A 57 -11.14 42.99 15.75
C ILE A 57 -11.08 41.80 14.77
N GLY A 58 -10.65 42.06 13.54
CA GLY A 58 -10.42 41.02 12.54
C GLY A 58 -9.32 40.05 13.00
N GLY A 59 -9.52 38.76 12.70
CA GLY A 59 -8.67 37.67 13.14
C GLY A 59 -8.85 37.26 14.61
N SER A 60 -9.79 37.85 15.36
CA SER A 60 -10.13 37.40 16.72
C SER A 60 -10.83 36.05 16.71
N ARG A 61 -10.49 35.21 17.69
CA ARG A 61 -11.02 33.85 17.82
C ARG A 61 -12.32 33.84 18.64
N LEU A 62 -13.34 33.18 18.13
CA LEU A 62 -14.61 32.91 18.80
C LEU A 62 -14.47 31.74 19.79
N GLU A 63 -15.44 31.57 20.68
CA GLU A 63 -15.47 30.45 21.65
C GLU A 63 -15.50 29.06 20.96
N ASN A 64 -16.16 28.97 19.80
CA ASN A 64 -16.21 27.74 19.01
C ASN A 64 -14.93 27.47 18.18
N GLY A 65 -13.89 28.29 18.35
CA GLY A 65 -12.59 28.12 17.71
C GLY A 65 -12.45 28.74 16.32
N LEU A 66 -13.52 29.32 15.74
CA LEU A 66 -13.49 30.04 14.46
C LEU A 66 -12.87 31.45 14.61
N TYR A 67 -12.56 32.11 13.49
CA TYR A 67 -11.99 33.46 13.44
C TYR A 67 -12.93 34.44 12.74
N PHE A 68 -13.15 35.61 13.34
CA PHE A 68 -13.94 36.70 12.73
C PHE A 68 -13.14 37.43 11.65
N SER A 69 -13.75 37.72 10.51
CA SER A 69 -13.16 38.53 9.44
C SER A 69 -14.23 39.04 8.48
N ALA A 70 -13.91 40.08 7.70
CA ALA A 70 -14.83 40.64 6.72
C ALA A 70 -14.10 41.03 5.43
N ILE A 71 -14.83 41.05 4.32
CA ILE A 71 -14.39 41.64 3.06
C ILE A 71 -15.11 42.98 2.91
N ASP A 72 -14.35 44.06 2.81
CA ASP A 72 -14.85 45.42 2.65
C ASP A 72 -14.83 45.81 1.17
N PHE A 73 -15.97 46.27 0.67
CA PHE A 73 -16.16 46.75 -0.69
C PHE A 73 -16.48 48.24 -0.67
N ASP A 74 -15.57 49.04 -1.20
CA ASP A 74 -15.70 50.48 -1.26
C ASP A 74 -16.30 50.96 -2.58
N VAL A 75 -17.10 52.03 -2.51
CA VAL A 75 -17.70 52.66 -3.70
C VAL A 75 -17.33 54.13 -3.84
N LYS A 76 -16.59 54.67 -2.86
CA LYS A 76 -16.18 56.08 -2.80
C LYS A 76 -14.66 56.17 -2.87
N ASN A 77 -14.14 57.16 -3.61
CA ASN A 77 -12.70 57.37 -3.83
C ASN A 77 -11.98 56.22 -4.57
N VAL A 78 -12.71 55.36 -5.27
CA VAL A 78 -12.19 54.29 -6.13
C VAL A 78 -12.57 54.57 -7.59
N ASN A 79 -11.75 54.13 -8.55
CA ASN A 79 -12.07 54.29 -9.98
C ASN A 79 -13.16 53.28 -10.43
N GLU A 80 -13.86 53.59 -11.53
CA GLU A 80 -14.98 52.76 -12.02
C GLU A 80 -14.53 51.35 -12.47
N GLU A 81 -13.30 51.19 -12.96
CA GLU A 81 -12.78 49.88 -13.35
C GLU A 81 -12.58 48.97 -12.12
N ALA A 82 -12.00 49.53 -11.05
CA ALA A 82 -11.80 48.84 -9.78
C ALA A 82 -13.14 48.45 -9.16
N LYS A 83 -14.12 49.37 -9.18
CA LYS A 83 -15.48 49.10 -8.72
C LYS A 83 -16.12 47.94 -9.51
N HIS A 84 -16.01 47.95 -10.84
CA HIS A 84 -16.55 46.87 -11.66
C HIS A 84 -15.88 45.52 -11.35
N LYS A 85 -14.56 45.49 -11.18
CA LYS A 85 -13.83 44.28 -10.78
C LYS A 85 -14.26 43.77 -9.41
N GLY A 86 -14.45 44.67 -8.44
CA GLY A 86 -14.99 44.33 -7.12
C GLY A 86 -16.38 43.71 -7.20
N GLU A 87 -17.29 44.32 -7.96
CA GLU A 87 -18.63 43.78 -8.18
C GLU A 87 -18.61 42.39 -8.83
N GLN A 88 -17.67 42.12 -9.75
CA GLN A 88 -17.50 40.78 -10.31
C GLN A 88 -16.95 39.80 -9.28
N ALA A 89 -15.93 40.19 -8.52
CA ALA A 89 -15.34 39.34 -7.48
C ALA A 89 -16.37 38.96 -6.41
N LEU A 90 -17.21 39.90 -5.96
CA LEU A 90 -18.27 39.63 -4.99
C LEU A 90 -19.26 38.55 -5.45
N LYS A 91 -19.50 38.39 -6.76
CA LYS A 91 -20.39 37.32 -7.30
C LYS A 91 -19.82 35.92 -7.11
N HIS A 92 -18.52 35.81 -6.87
CA HIS A 92 -17.82 34.54 -6.63
C HIS A 92 -17.66 34.21 -5.15
N LEU A 93 -18.10 35.10 -4.25
CA LEU A 93 -18.07 34.86 -2.82
C LEU A 93 -19.38 34.25 -2.31
N PRO A 94 -19.34 33.36 -1.29
CA PRO A 94 -20.55 32.87 -0.65
C PRO A 94 -21.36 34.02 -0.05
N ILE A 95 -22.68 33.99 -0.22
CA ILE A 95 -23.55 34.98 0.45
C ILE A 95 -23.39 34.86 1.97
N THR A 96 -23.39 35.98 2.67
CA THR A 96 -23.14 36.05 4.11
C THR A 96 -23.91 37.20 4.77
N GLN A 97 -23.65 37.51 6.05
CA GLN A 97 -24.11 38.74 6.67
C GLN A 97 -23.49 39.95 5.93
N ILE A 98 -24.33 40.78 5.32
CA ILE A 98 -23.88 41.95 4.56
C ILE A 98 -24.37 43.21 5.26
N GLU A 99 -23.47 44.18 5.45
CA GLU A 99 -23.76 45.48 6.03
C GLU A 99 -23.35 46.59 5.07
N GLU A 100 -24.18 47.60 4.91
CA GLU A 100 -23.85 48.79 4.13
C GLU A 100 -23.05 49.77 4.98
N THR A 101 -22.00 50.34 4.39
CA THR A 101 -21.15 51.35 5.01
C THR A 101 -21.70 52.77 4.75
N PRO A 102 -21.31 53.81 5.53
CA PRO A 102 -21.81 55.18 5.33
C PRO A 102 -21.51 55.79 3.95
N SER A 103 -20.55 55.23 3.22
CA SER A 103 -20.19 55.64 1.85
C SER A 103 -21.05 54.96 0.76
N GLY A 104 -21.94 54.04 1.13
CA GLY A 104 -22.69 53.18 0.20
C GLY A 104 -21.93 51.90 -0.21
N GLY A 105 -20.79 51.63 0.43
CA GLY A 105 -20.02 50.39 0.27
C GLY A 105 -20.63 49.23 1.09
N GLN A 106 -19.93 48.10 1.16
CA GLN A 106 -20.43 46.89 1.83
C GLN A 106 -19.36 46.15 2.64
N HIS A 107 -19.68 45.76 3.88
CA HIS A 107 -18.96 44.74 4.63
C HIS A 107 -19.63 43.38 4.46
N TRP A 108 -18.88 42.40 3.96
CA TRP A 108 -19.28 40.99 3.87
C TRP A 108 -18.59 40.20 4.98
N ILE A 109 -19.34 39.82 6.02
CA ILE A 109 -18.79 39.31 7.28
C ILE A 109 -18.77 37.78 7.29
N TYR A 110 -17.67 37.14 7.68
CA TYR A 110 -17.52 35.67 7.69
C TYR A 110 -16.91 35.16 9.01
N PHE A 111 -17.03 33.85 9.22
CA PHE A 111 -16.25 33.11 10.20
C PHE A 111 -15.32 32.12 9.51
N SER A 112 -14.01 32.30 9.63
CA SER A 112 -12.99 31.47 8.99
C SER A 112 -12.48 30.39 9.95
N LYS A 113 -12.18 29.17 9.49
CA LYS A 113 -11.52 28.15 10.32
C LYS A 113 -10.02 28.42 10.47
N THR A 114 -9.38 28.99 9.46
CA THR A 114 -8.01 29.50 9.52
C THR A 114 -8.02 30.98 9.90
N LYS A 115 -6.99 31.44 10.63
CA LYS A 115 -6.84 32.85 10.99
C LYS A 115 -6.47 33.67 9.74
N PRO A 116 -7.32 34.58 9.24
CA PRO A 116 -7.06 35.30 8.00
C PRO A 116 -6.14 36.50 8.23
N LYS A 117 -5.18 36.73 7.31
CA LYS A 117 -4.39 37.96 7.31
C LYS A 117 -5.16 39.10 6.65
N SER A 118 -4.86 40.33 7.05
CA SER A 118 -5.42 41.51 6.39
C SER A 118 -4.75 41.74 5.03
N ALA A 119 -5.54 42.11 4.01
CA ALA A 119 -5.03 42.40 2.67
C ALA A 119 -5.69 43.65 2.07
N SER A 120 -4.98 44.78 2.11
CA SER A 120 -5.45 46.09 1.60
C SER A 120 -4.90 46.45 0.21
N ALA A 121 -3.95 45.67 -0.31
CA ALA A 121 -3.25 45.98 -1.56
C ALA A 121 -4.16 45.99 -2.81
N TYR A 122 -5.40 45.53 -2.68
CA TYR A 122 -6.36 45.38 -3.77
C TYR A 122 -7.45 46.45 -3.78
N HIS A 123 -7.43 47.39 -2.84
CA HIS A 123 -8.41 48.48 -2.76
C HIS A 123 -8.40 49.34 -4.04
N ASP A 124 -7.23 49.83 -4.47
CA ASP A 124 -7.13 50.69 -5.67
C ASP A 124 -7.43 49.95 -6.99
N ILE A 125 -7.32 48.62 -6.99
CA ILE A 125 -7.40 47.79 -8.20
C ILE A 125 -8.77 47.11 -8.34
N SER A 126 -9.44 46.82 -7.23
CA SER A 126 -10.69 46.05 -7.19
C SER A 126 -11.72 46.60 -6.22
N ALA A 127 -11.46 47.75 -5.60
CA ALA A 127 -12.29 48.35 -4.56
C ALA A 127 -12.59 47.41 -3.39
N LEU A 128 -11.78 46.37 -3.20
CA LEU A 128 -11.95 45.35 -2.18
C LEU A 128 -10.75 45.29 -1.24
N GLU A 129 -11.04 45.09 0.04
CA GLU A 129 -10.07 44.87 1.10
C GLU A 129 -10.48 43.69 1.99
N LEU A 130 -9.53 42.85 2.39
CA LEU A 130 -9.74 41.82 3.40
C LEU A 130 -9.38 42.35 4.79
N ILE A 131 -10.38 42.44 5.67
CA ILE A 131 -10.24 42.81 7.08
C ILE A 131 -9.98 41.53 7.89
N GLY A 132 -8.70 41.19 8.07
CA GLY A 132 -8.22 40.06 8.85
C GLY A 132 -7.52 40.52 10.13
N GLU A 133 -6.49 39.77 10.54
CA GLU A 133 -5.69 40.07 11.73
C GLU A 133 -5.24 41.54 11.81
N GLY A 134 -5.46 42.16 12.97
CA GLY A 134 -4.93 43.48 13.32
C GLY A 134 -5.72 44.68 12.81
N LYS A 135 -6.86 44.48 12.14
CA LYS A 135 -7.74 45.56 11.65
C LYS A 135 -9.10 45.58 12.35
N LEU A 136 -9.69 46.77 12.47
CA LEU A 136 -11.03 46.96 13.01
C LEU A 136 -12.07 46.90 11.90
N CYS A 137 -13.10 46.08 12.08
CA CYS A 137 -14.29 46.07 11.26
C CYS A 137 -15.42 46.78 12.01
N ILE A 138 -15.88 47.92 11.50
CA ILE A 138 -17.00 48.67 12.08
C ILE A 138 -18.31 47.95 11.74
N MET A 139 -19.15 47.72 12.73
CA MET A 139 -20.35 46.88 12.60
C MET A 139 -21.64 47.71 12.75
N ALA A 140 -22.72 47.28 12.11
CA ALA A 140 -24.06 47.78 12.39
C ALA A 140 -24.49 47.41 13.84
N PRO A 141 -25.24 48.26 14.56
CA PRO A 141 -25.86 49.51 14.12
C PRO A 141 -25.04 50.78 14.47
N SER A 142 -23.72 50.77 14.25
CA SER A 142 -22.91 52.00 14.35
C SER A 142 -23.45 53.11 13.44
N THR A 143 -23.20 54.37 13.79
CA THR A 143 -23.73 55.52 13.05
C THR A 143 -23.38 55.45 11.55
N GLY A 144 -24.42 55.39 10.71
CA GLY A 144 -24.32 55.28 9.26
C GLY A 144 -24.10 53.88 8.70
N TYR A 145 -24.00 52.84 9.54
CA TYR A 145 -23.93 51.44 9.11
C TYR A 145 -25.29 50.78 9.27
N ARG A 146 -25.75 50.06 8.24
CA ARG A 146 -27.03 49.33 8.28
C ARG A 146 -26.88 47.91 7.76
N ARG A 147 -27.56 46.96 8.38
CA ARG A 147 -27.59 45.58 7.91
C ARG A 147 -28.47 45.46 6.66
N LEU A 148 -27.98 44.80 5.61
CA LEU A 148 -28.67 44.65 4.33
C LEU A 148 -29.45 43.33 4.19
N ASN A 149 -29.14 42.32 5.01
CA ASN A 149 -29.83 41.03 5.02
C ASN A 149 -29.90 40.40 6.42
N ASP A 150 -30.72 39.37 6.59
CA ASP A 150 -30.91 38.62 7.82
C ASP A 150 -29.94 37.42 7.98
N ASN A 151 -29.08 37.18 6.99
CA ASN A 151 -28.06 36.13 7.03
C ASN A 151 -27.11 36.31 8.22
N SER A 152 -26.80 35.21 8.90
CA SER A 152 -25.67 35.17 9.85
C SER A 152 -24.34 35.08 9.09
N PRO A 153 -23.19 35.35 9.73
CA PRO A 153 -21.89 35.19 9.09
C PRO A 153 -21.67 33.74 8.64
N THR A 154 -21.38 33.57 7.36
CA THR A 154 -21.11 32.27 6.73
C THR A 154 -19.77 31.73 7.20
N VAL A 155 -19.74 30.45 7.58
CA VAL A 155 -18.52 29.75 7.98
C VAL A 155 -17.77 29.28 6.74
N VAL A 156 -16.49 29.61 6.64
CA VAL A 156 -15.61 29.24 5.53
C VAL A 156 -14.33 28.57 6.05
N GLN A 157 -13.71 27.72 5.24
CA GLN A 157 -12.46 27.06 5.63
C GLN A 157 -11.31 28.07 5.75
N ASN A 158 -11.10 28.87 4.69
CA ASN A 158 -10.06 29.88 4.61
C ASN A 158 -10.58 31.10 3.83
N LEU A 159 -10.88 32.19 4.54
CA LEU A 159 -11.40 33.40 3.89
C LEU A 159 -10.35 34.12 3.03
N GLU A 160 -9.08 34.08 3.43
CA GLU A 160 -7.99 34.72 2.69
C GLU A 160 -7.83 34.09 1.30
N GLU A 161 -7.93 32.76 1.21
CA GLU A 161 -7.89 32.05 -0.07
C GLU A 161 -9.13 32.32 -0.93
N LEU A 162 -10.33 32.28 -0.34
CA LEU A 162 -11.58 32.62 -1.04
C LEU A 162 -11.54 34.03 -1.63
N PHE A 163 -10.96 34.98 -0.90
CA PHE A 163 -10.74 36.34 -1.36
C PHE A 163 -9.87 36.37 -2.62
N TYR A 164 -8.73 35.67 -2.64
CA TYR A 164 -7.86 35.61 -3.83
C TYR A 164 -8.50 34.88 -5.02
N ILE A 165 -9.26 33.81 -4.78
CA ILE A 165 -10.00 33.11 -5.83
C ILE A 165 -11.04 34.04 -6.47
N ALA A 166 -11.77 34.82 -5.66
CA ALA A 166 -12.75 35.78 -6.14
C ALA A 166 -12.09 36.90 -6.98
N LEU A 167 -10.94 37.40 -6.55
CA LEU A 167 -10.16 38.39 -7.31
C LEU A 167 -9.64 37.81 -8.64
N ASN A 168 -9.14 36.57 -8.65
CA ASN A 168 -8.72 35.88 -9.86
C ASN A 168 -9.87 35.70 -10.86
N ALA A 169 -11.05 35.31 -10.37
CA ALA A 169 -12.24 35.18 -11.20
C ALA A 169 -12.70 36.52 -11.81
N ALA A 170 -12.39 37.65 -11.14
CA ALA A 170 -12.59 39.00 -11.66
C ALA A 170 -11.47 39.50 -12.60
N GLY A 171 -10.49 38.65 -12.95
CA GLY A 171 -9.46 38.94 -13.94
C GLY A 171 -8.15 39.52 -13.38
N LEU A 172 -7.92 39.49 -12.07
CA LEU A 172 -6.64 39.85 -11.46
C LEU A 172 -5.74 38.62 -11.46
N ASN A 173 -4.64 38.59 -12.20
CA ASN A 173 -3.75 37.41 -12.25
C ASN A 173 -2.87 37.29 -10.99
N ILE A 174 -3.46 36.93 -9.85
CA ILE A 174 -2.76 36.78 -8.57
C ILE A 174 -2.23 35.35 -8.47
N LYS A 175 -0.92 35.21 -8.22
CA LYS A 175 -0.30 33.92 -7.88
C LYS A 175 -0.89 33.44 -6.55
N THR A 176 -1.82 32.49 -6.61
CA THR A 176 -2.40 31.86 -5.42
C THR A 176 -1.30 31.19 -4.62
N MET A 177 -1.34 31.35 -3.29
CA MET A 177 -0.62 30.46 -2.38
C MET A 177 -1.06 29.01 -2.61
N GLU A 178 -0.19 28.08 -2.24
CA GLU A 178 -0.27 26.64 -2.50
C GLU A 178 -1.65 26.03 -2.21
N THR A 179 -1.96 25.00 -2.99
CA THR A 179 -3.26 24.34 -3.25
C THR A 179 -4.22 24.15 -2.06
N PRO A 180 -5.55 24.29 -2.28
CA PRO A 180 -6.58 24.14 -1.24
C PRO A 180 -6.64 22.76 -0.59
N ASP A 181 -7.13 22.71 0.65
CA ASP A 181 -7.95 21.60 1.14
C ASP A 181 -9.21 21.52 0.25
N ILE A 182 -9.13 20.76 -0.84
CA ILE A 182 -10.26 20.56 -1.75
C ILE A 182 -11.42 19.94 -0.94
N GLN A 183 -12.56 20.64 -0.84
CA GLN A 183 -13.74 20.07 -0.18
C GLN A 183 -14.31 18.95 -1.04
N PHE A 184 -14.32 17.75 -0.49
CA PHE A 184 -14.80 16.56 -1.16
C PHE A 184 -16.18 16.16 -0.65
N TRP A 185 -17.05 15.71 -1.57
CA TRP A 185 -18.34 15.15 -1.19
C TRP A 185 -18.17 14.00 -0.20
N PHE A 186 -18.93 14.04 0.90
CA PHE A 186 -18.81 13.05 1.99
C PHE A 186 -17.38 12.91 2.56
N ASN A 187 -16.56 13.96 2.46
CA ASN A 187 -15.15 13.96 2.85
C ASN A 187 -14.30 12.90 2.10
N ARG A 188 -14.65 12.59 0.85
CA ARG A 188 -14.05 11.52 0.03
C ARG A 188 -13.49 12.05 -1.30
N GLU A 189 -12.17 12.21 -1.36
CA GLU A 189 -11.45 12.70 -2.54
C GLU A 189 -11.71 11.90 -3.81
N ASP A 190 -11.76 10.58 -3.67
CA ASP A 190 -11.97 9.64 -4.77
C ASP A 190 -13.33 9.80 -5.46
N LEU A 191 -14.31 10.43 -4.79
CA LEU A 191 -15.66 10.64 -5.33
C LEU A 191 -15.84 12.00 -6.02
N ALA A 192 -14.83 12.87 -6.00
CA ALA A 192 -14.95 14.23 -6.52
C ALA A 192 -14.81 14.33 -8.05
N ARG A 193 -14.28 13.29 -8.71
CA ARG A 193 -13.90 13.37 -10.13
C ARG A 193 -14.99 12.96 -11.11
N GLN A 194 -16.03 12.23 -10.67
CA GLN A 194 -17.12 11.77 -11.54
C GLN A 194 -18.48 11.77 -10.82
N PRO A 195 -19.60 11.99 -11.54
CA PRO A 195 -20.93 11.96 -10.94
C PRO A 195 -21.26 10.59 -10.34
N TYR A 196 -21.63 10.56 -9.06
CA TYR A 196 -21.92 9.34 -8.33
C TYR A 196 -23.17 8.62 -8.88
N LYS A 197 -23.01 7.34 -9.28
CA LYS A 197 -24.08 6.50 -9.86
C LYS A 197 -24.68 5.46 -8.89
N GLY A 198 -24.19 5.39 -7.65
CA GLY A 198 -24.65 4.42 -6.67
C GLY A 198 -26.00 4.75 -6.01
N LYS A 199 -26.39 3.88 -5.06
CA LYS A 199 -27.58 4.04 -4.23
C LYS A 199 -27.46 5.28 -3.34
N ASN A 200 -28.59 5.92 -3.03
CA ASN A 200 -28.58 7.05 -2.10
C ASN A 200 -28.09 6.58 -0.72
N PRO A 201 -27.18 7.33 -0.06
CA PRO A 201 -26.75 7.00 1.28
C PRO A 201 -27.90 7.20 2.29
N PRO A 202 -27.85 6.52 3.47
CA PRO A 202 -28.88 6.61 4.50
C PRO A 202 -29.20 8.05 4.90
N CYS A 203 -28.19 8.91 5.02
CA CYS A 203 -28.35 10.33 5.34
C CYS A 203 -29.25 11.08 4.34
N ILE A 204 -29.13 10.80 3.04
CA ILE A 204 -29.98 11.40 2.01
C ILE A 204 -31.37 10.75 2.00
N ASN A 205 -31.47 9.44 2.22
CA ASN A 205 -32.76 8.77 2.33
C ASN A 205 -33.57 9.27 3.54
N GLY A 206 -32.90 9.64 4.64
CA GLY A 206 -33.53 10.28 5.79
C GLY A 206 -34.15 11.63 5.42
N LEU A 207 -33.42 12.49 4.69
CA LEU A 207 -33.97 13.78 4.25
C LEU A 207 -35.19 13.64 3.34
N LEU A 208 -35.17 12.61 2.48
CA LEU A 208 -36.25 12.35 1.51
C LEU A 208 -37.59 11.95 2.16
N LYS A 209 -37.62 11.66 3.47
CA LYS A 209 -38.86 11.35 4.22
C LYS A 209 -39.71 12.58 4.54
N GLY A 210 -39.23 13.79 4.24
CA GLY A 210 -39.90 15.06 4.54
C GLY A 210 -39.48 15.64 5.88
N THR A 211 -39.82 16.91 6.12
CA THR A 211 -39.48 17.64 7.36
C THR A 211 -40.55 18.68 7.72
N CYS A 212 -40.44 19.24 8.93
CA CYS A 212 -41.35 20.26 9.46
C CYS A 212 -40.83 21.68 9.20
N GLU A 213 -41.69 22.67 9.45
CA GLU A 213 -41.34 24.09 9.44
C GLU A 213 -40.02 24.39 10.21
N GLY A 214 -39.18 25.25 9.64
CA GLY A 214 -37.84 25.60 10.17
C GLY A 214 -36.66 24.84 9.54
N GLN A 215 -36.86 23.63 9.00
CA GLN A 215 -35.76 22.83 8.40
C GLN A 215 -35.92 22.54 6.90
N ARG A 216 -37.04 22.96 6.30
CA ARG A 216 -37.39 22.65 4.90
C ARG A 216 -36.35 23.15 3.90
N ASN A 217 -35.95 24.42 3.96
CA ASN A 217 -34.96 24.95 3.03
C ASN A 217 -33.58 24.31 3.19
N GLU A 218 -33.18 23.99 4.43
CA GLU A 218 -31.94 23.27 4.73
C GLU A 218 -31.93 21.85 4.16
N HIS A 219 -33.05 21.12 4.23
CA HIS A 219 -33.18 19.81 3.61
C HIS A 219 -33.22 19.94 2.08
N ALA A 220 -33.98 20.91 1.56
CA ALA A 220 -34.15 21.14 0.14
C ALA A 220 -32.82 21.43 -0.56
N ILE A 221 -31.97 22.30 0.02
CA ILE A 221 -30.69 22.66 -0.60
C ILE A 221 -29.69 21.49 -0.60
N ARG A 222 -29.67 20.66 0.44
CA ARG A 222 -28.83 19.45 0.51
C ARG A 222 -29.27 18.39 -0.49
N ILE A 223 -30.58 18.16 -0.62
CA ILE A 223 -31.15 17.26 -1.62
C ILE A 223 -30.85 17.78 -3.04
N ALA A 224 -31.08 19.09 -3.29
CA ALA A 224 -30.82 19.72 -4.58
C ALA A 224 -29.34 19.59 -4.98
N SER A 225 -28.43 19.91 -4.06
CA SER A 225 -26.99 19.87 -4.29
C SER A 225 -26.50 18.43 -4.47
N PHE A 226 -27.04 17.47 -3.73
CA PHE A 226 -26.74 16.04 -3.95
C PHE A 226 -27.19 15.56 -5.34
N LEU A 227 -28.39 15.94 -5.78
CA LEU A 227 -28.91 15.49 -7.09
C LEU A 227 -28.16 16.14 -8.26
N VAL A 228 -27.90 17.44 -8.18
CA VAL A 228 -27.28 18.20 -9.27
C VAL A 228 -25.75 18.06 -9.23
N ASN A 229 -25.13 18.39 -8.11
CA ASN A 229 -23.66 18.53 -8.04
C ASN A 229 -22.96 17.19 -7.77
N PHE A 230 -23.56 16.28 -6.99
CA PHE A 230 -22.95 14.97 -6.72
C PHE A 230 -23.37 13.87 -7.70
N LYS A 231 -24.66 13.76 -8.04
CA LYS A 231 -25.16 12.76 -9.00
C LYS A 231 -25.09 13.20 -10.46
N GLY A 232 -24.87 14.49 -10.72
CA GLY A 232 -24.80 15.05 -12.08
C GLY A 232 -26.14 14.99 -12.82
N LEU A 233 -27.27 15.08 -12.11
CA LEU A 233 -28.60 15.07 -12.73
C LEU A 233 -29.00 16.48 -13.19
N SER A 234 -29.85 16.55 -14.21
CA SER A 234 -30.27 17.85 -14.74
C SER A 234 -31.07 18.66 -13.72
N PRO A 235 -30.95 20.01 -13.70
CA PRO A 235 -31.71 20.87 -12.79
C PRO A 235 -33.23 20.66 -12.86
N ASN A 236 -33.76 20.40 -14.06
CA ASN A 236 -35.18 20.10 -14.26
C ASN A 236 -35.60 18.79 -13.57
N TYR A 237 -34.74 17.77 -13.61
CA TYR A 237 -34.99 16.51 -12.92
C TYR A 237 -34.90 16.68 -11.41
N ALA A 238 -33.91 17.43 -10.92
CA ALA A 238 -33.78 17.74 -9.50
C ALA A 238 -35.00 18.50 -8.96
N LEU A 239 -35.51 19.49 -9.72
CA LEU A 239 -36.72 20.24 -9.37
C LEU A 239 -37.96 19.33 -9.30
N LYS A 240 -38.12 18.41 -10.25
CA LYS A 240 -39.19 17.41 -10.21
C LYS A 240 -39.13 16.56 -8.93
N ARG A 241 -37.94 16.07 -8.57
CA ARG A 241 -37.73 15.29 -7.35
C ARG A 241 -37.98 16.09 -6.08
N LEU A 242 -37.61 17.36 -6.05
CA LEU A 242 -37.89 18.27 -4.93
C LEU A 242 -39.39 18.52 -4.77
N ARG A 243 -40.15 18.67 -5.87
CA ARG A 243 -41.62 18.78 -5.81
C ARG A 243 -42.27 17.51 -5.25
N GLU A 244 -41.76 16.33 -5.59
CA GLU A 244 -42.22 15.05 -5.02
C GLU A 244 -41.92 14.99 -3.51
N TRP A 245 -40.69 15.31 -3.12
CA TRP A 245 -40.26 15.39 -1.72
C TRP A 245 -41.09 16.39 -0.91
N ASN A 246 -41.42 17.55 -1.47
CA ASN A 246 -42.15 18.61 -0.78
C ASN A 246 -43.57 18.22 -0.34
N ARG A 247 -44.14 17.15 -0.93
CA ARG A 247 -45.44 16.59 -0.52
C ARG A 247 -45.40 15.93 0.86
N PHE A 248 -44.21 15.54 1.32
CA PHE A 248 -44.00 14.94 2.63
C PHE A 248 -43.67 16.00 3.70
N ASN A 249 -43.56 17.28 3.32
CA ASN A 249 -43.28 18.38 4.25
C ASN A 249 -44.57 18.93 4.88
N SER A 250 -44.46 19.39 6.12
CA SER A 250 -45.57 20.02 6.85
C SER A 250 -45.15 21.38 7.44
N PRO A 251 -45.62 22.52 6.89
CA PRO A 251 -46.33 22.67 5.60
C PRO A 251 -45.38 22.59 4.38
N PRO A 252 -45.89 22.38 3.15
CA PRO A 252 -45.08 22.37 1.94
C PRO A 252 -44.51 23.77 1.59
N LEU A 253 -43.34 23.81 0.96
CA LEU A 253 -42.73 25.03 0.39
C LEU A 253 -43.45 25.48 -0.90
N GLY A 254 -43.34 26.76 -1.24
CA GLY A 254 -43.89 27.30 -2.49
C GLY A 254 -43.05 26.89 -3.71
N ASP A 255 -43.69 26.78 -4.89
CA ASP A 255 -43.00 26.28 -6.09
C ASP A 255 -41.83 27.17 -6.55
N LYS A 256 -42.02 28.49 -6.45
CA LYS A 256 -40.98 29.49 -6.74
C LYS A 256 -39.78 29.38 -5.78
N GLU A 257 -40.02 28.94 -4.55
CA GLU A 257 -38.99 28.72 -3.54
C GLU A 257 -38.16 27.48 -3.88
N LEU A 258 -38.80 26.38 -4.30
CA LEU A 258 -38.12 25.18 -4.79
C LEU A 258 -37.26 25.46 -6.03
N GLU A 259 -37.77 26.28 -6.97
CA GLU A 259 -36.98 26.72 -8.13
C GLU A 259 -35.73 27.50 -7.72
N ASN A 260 -35.87 28.39 -6.74
CA ASN A 260 -34.75 29.17 -6.22
C ASN A 260 -33.72 28.25 -5.54
N VAL A 261 -34.14 27.24 -4.78
CA VAL A 261 -33.24 26.26 -4.17
C VAL A 261 -32.42 25.52 -5.22
N VAL A 262 -33.04 25.06 -6.32
CA VAL A 262 -32.30 24.38 -7.40
C VAL A 262 -31.34 25.33 -8.11
N LYS A 263 -31.77 26.57 -8.39
CA LYS A 263 -30.88 27.60 -8.96
C LYS A 263 -29.70 27.89 -8.05
N SER A 264 -29.92 27.96 -6.74
CA SER A 264 -28.87 28.13 -5.74
C SER A 264 -27.92 26.93 -5.73
N ALA A 265 -28.43 25.70 -5.77
CA ALA A 265 -27.59 24.49 -5.82
C ALA A 265 -26.66 24.47 -7.04
N VAL A 266 -27.16 24.86 -8.21
CA VAL A 266 -26.41 24.95 -9.47
C VAL A 266 -25.33 26.04 -9.41
N LYS A 267 -25.66 27.22 -8.87
CA LYS A 267 -24.76 28.38 -8.84
C LYS A 267 -23.71 28.28 -7.73
N GLY A 268 -24.11 27.81 -6.56
CA GLY A 268 -23.28 27.78 -5.35
C GLY A 268 -22.31 26.61 -5.29
N CYS A 269 -22.46 25.61 -6.16
CA CYS A 269 -21.63 24.40 -6.18
C CYS A 269 -21.44 23.75 -4.79
N TYR A 270 -22.46 23.82 -3.92
CA TYR A 270 -22.35 23.37 -2.53
C TYR A 270 -21.91 21.92 -2.45
N VAL A 271 -20.93 21.65 -1.59
CA VAL A 271 -20.40 20.33 -1.27
C VAL A 271 -20.75 20.03 0.19
N TYR A 272 -21.51 18.96 0.43
CA TYR A 272 -21.87 18.53 1.77
C TYR A 272 -21.11 17.24 2.14
N GLY A 273 -20.53 17.24 3.34
CA GLY A 273 -19.70 16.18 3.88
C GLY A 273 -20.38 15.35 4.97
N CYS A 274 -19.67 14.34 5.49
CA CYS A 274 -20.13 13.54 6.62
C CYS A 274 -20.23 14.38 7.92
N ASP A 275 -19.55 15.52 7.97
CA ASP A 275 -19.55 16.44 9.11
C ASP A 275 -20.74 17.41 9.12
N ASP A 276 -21.58 17.44 8.07
CA ASP A 276 -22.79 18.27 8.04
C ASP A 276 -23.80 17.78 9.10
N GLU A 277 -24.23 18.67 9.99
CA GLU A 277 -25.08 18.31 11.13
C GLU A 277 -26.39 17.63 10.74
N ILE A 278 -26.99 18.03 9.62
CA ILE A 278 -28.29 17.52 9.18
C ILE A 278 -28.12 16.14 8.53
N LEU A 279 -27.08 15.97 7.71
CA LEU A 279 -26.73 14.66 7.16
C LEU A 279 -26.33 13.67 8.26
N LYS A 280 -25.54 14.13 9.25
CA LYS A 280 -25.08 13.31 10.37
C LYS A 280 -26.23 12.73 11.20
N ARG A 281 -27.27 13.53 11.49
CA ARG A 281 -28.48 13.09 12.22
C ARG A 281 -29.25 11.97 11.52
N ASN A 282 -29.13 11.88 10.19
CA ASN A 282 -29.82 10.89 9.36
C ASN A 282 -28.90 9.75 8.89
N CYS A 283 -27.62 9.77 9.29
CA CYS A 283 -26.62 8.82 8.81
C CYS A 283 -26.67 7.50 9.61
N ILE A 284 -26.52 6.39 8.89
CA ILE A 284 -26.25 5.07 9.45
C ILE A 284 -25.01 4.59 8.71
N ILE A 285 -23.86 4.59 9.38
CA ILE A 285 -22.55 4.39 8.73
C ILE A 285 -22.47 2.97 8.16
N GLU A 286 -23.02 1.99 8.88
CA GLU A 286 -23.03 0.56 8.55
C GLU A 286 -23.79 0.25 7.26
N GLU A 287 -24.79 1.06 6.93
CA GLU A 287 -25.62 0.92 5.72
C GLU A 287 -25.18 1.88 4.60
N CYS A 288 -24.14 2.68 4.82
CA CYS A 288 -23.75 3.74 3.91
C CYS A 288 -22.91 3.20 2.75
N PRO A 289 -23.40 3.29 1.48
CA PRO A 289 -22.66 2.83 0.31
C PRO A 289 -21.45 3.72 -0.03
N ILE A 290 -21.22 4.79 0.75
CA ILE A 290 -20.21 5.83 0.54
C ILE A 290 -19.25 5.95 1.74
N ALA A 291 -19.51 5.24 2.85
CA ALA A 291 -18.62 5.28 4.01
C ALA A 291 -17.18 4.91 3.61
N PRO A 292 -16.15 5.58 4.17
CA PRO A 292 -14.77 5.13 4.04
C PRO A 292 -14.70 3.68 4.50
N LYS A 293 -14.20 2.77 3.65
CA LYS A 293 -14.03 1.36 4.03
C LYS A 293 -13.07 1.19 5.22
N ASN A 294 -12.22 2.19 5.46
CA ASN A 294 -11.33 2.25 6.62
C ASN A 294 -12.01 3.01 7.75
N LYS A 295 -12.72 2.28 8.61
CA LYS A 295 -13.09 2.75 9.95
C LYS A 295 -11.81 3.14 10.71
N PRO A 296 -11.73 4.31 11.35
CA PRO A 296 -10.60 4.61 12.23
C PRO A 296 -10.52 3.55 13.33
N LEU A 297 -9.37 2.89 13.44
CA LEU A 297 -9.13 1.82 14.41
C LEU A 297 -9.31 2.34 15.83
N THR A 298 -10.00 1.57 16.67
CA THR A 298 -9.97 1.84 18.12
C THR A 298 -8.55 1.63 18.65
N ALA A 299 -8.24 2.19 19.82
CA ALA A 299 -6.94 1.98 20.46
C ALA A 299 -6.64 0.48 20.67
N GLU A 300 -7.65 -0.30 21.04
CA GLU A 300 -7.57 -1.74 21.25
C GLU A 300 -7.34 -2.52 19.94
N GLU A 301 -8.10 -2.20 18.89
CA GLU A 301 -7.93 -2.79 17.54
C GLU A 301 -6.52 -2.52 17.01
N ARG A 302 -6.03 -1.29 17.21
CA ARG A 302 -4.67 -0.89 16.82
C ARG A 302 -3.59 -1.64 17.61
N GLU A 303 -3.72 -1.73 18.93
CA GLU A 303 -2.76 -2.45 19.78
C GLU A 303 -2.67 -3.94 19.42
N ARG A 304 -3.81 -4.60 19.13
CA ARG A 304 -3.80 -6.00 18.67
C ARG A 304 -3.13 -6.17 17.31
N ALA A 305 -3.41 -5.25 16.38
CA ALA A 305 -2.81 -5.26 15.06
C ALA A 305 -1.28 -5.03 15.12
N GLU A 306 -0.83 -4.10 15.96
CA GLU A 306 0.60 -3.85 16.20
C GLU A 306 1.30 -5.07 16.82
N ARG A 307 0.70 -5.69 17.84
CA ARG A 307 1.22 -6.95 18.42
C ARG A 307 1.33 -8.08 17.40
N LEU A 308 0.36 -8.22 16.51
CA LEU A 308 0.43 -9.20 15.43
C LEU A 308 1.59 -8.91 14.46
N LEU A 309 1.82 -7.64 14.10
CA LEU A 309 2.95 -7.26 13.23
C LEU A 309 4.32 -7.48 13.88
N GLU A 310 4.40 -7.39 15.21
CA GLU A 310 5.62 -7.62 15.99
C GLU A 310 5.90 -9.12 16.23
N ASP A 311 4.89 -9.98 16.12
CA ASP A 311 5.03 -11.43 16.34
C ASP A 311 5.76 -12.10 15.16
N SER A 312 6.89 -12.74 15.44
CA SER A 312 7.68 -13.48 14.45
C SER A 312 6.93 -14.66 13.82
N LYS A 313 5.82 -15.10 14.43
CA LYS A 313 4.95 -16.17 13.94
C LYS A 313 3.83 -15.69 13.02
N PHE A 314 3.83 -14.41 12.59
CA PHE A 314 2.81 -13.85 11.69
C PHE A 314 2.45 -14.80 10.53
N MET A 315 3.47 -15.26 9.78
CA MET A 315 3.27 -16.15 8.63
C MET A 315 2.76 -17.55 9.03
N ASP A 316 3.16 -18.05 10.20
CA ASP A 316 2.67 -19.34 10.71
C ASP A 316 1.19 -19.25 11.06
N TYR A 317 0.72 -18.11 11.57
CA TYR A 317 -0.71 -17.89 11.81
C TYR A 317 -1.50 -17.85 10.51
N VAL A 318 -0.98 -17.23 9.44
CA VAL A 318 -1.60 -17.25 8.10
C VAL A 318 -1.78 -18.70 7.61
N VAL A 319 -0.73 -19.52 7.70
CA VAL A 319 -0.79 -20.93 7.32
C VAL A 319 -1.77 -21.71 8.19
N LYS A 320 -1.71 -21.52 9.51
CA LYS A 320 -2.59 -22.19 10.47
C LYS A 320 -4.06 -21.84 10.25
N TYR A 321 -4.35 -20.60 9.86
CA TYR A 321 -5.69 -20.16 9.47
C TYR A 321 -6.11 -20.87 8.18
N GLY A 322 -5.28 -20.83 7.14
CA GLY A 322 -5.57 -21.45 5.84
C GLY A 322 -5.76 -22.98 5.92
N ARG A 323 -5.03 -23.66 6.82
CA ARG A 323 -5.14 -25.12 7.08
C ARG A 323 -6.52 -25.60 7.51
N ARG A 324 -7.37 -24.70 8.02
CA ARG A 324 -8.78 -25.01 8.30
C ARG A 324 -9.52 -25.43 7.04
N ARG A 325 -9.14 -24.84 5.90
CA ARG A 325 -9.77 -25.05 4.59
C ARG A 325 -8.92 -25.90 3.63
N LEU A 326 -7.61 -25.70 3.59
CA LEU A 326 -6.69 -26.39 2.68
C LEU A 326 -5.56 -27.08 3.46
N ILE A 327 -5.47 -28.41 3.38
CA ILE A 327 -4.41 -29.17 4.06
C ILE A 327 -3.33 -29.64 3.09
N GLY A 328 -2.10 -29.79 3.58
CA GLY A 328 -0.99 -30.41 2.85
C GLY A 328 -0.36 -29.55 1.76
N GLU A 329 -0.73 -28.26 1.71
CA GLU A 329 -0.33 -27.31 0.68
C GLU A 329 0.02 -25.96 1.33
N ASP A 330 0.95 -25.96 2.28
CA ASP A 330 1.23 -24.74 3.06
C ASP A 330 1.94 -23.67 2.22
N ASN A 331 2.83 -24.09 1.31
CA ASN A 331 3.59 -23.18 0.45
C ASN A 331 2.66 -22.38 -0.48
N VAL A 332 1.57 -22.96 -1.01
CA VAL A 332 0.64 -22.21 -1.85
C VAL A 332 -0.16 -21.17 -1.05
N LEU A 333 -0.43 -21.43 0.24
CA LEU A 333 -1.08 -20.46 1.12
C LEU A 333 -0.18 -19.22 1.29
N ILE A 334 1.11 -19.44 1.56
CA ILE A 334 2.09 -18.35 1.68
C ILE A 334 2.27 -17.64 0.33
N LEU A 335 2.45 -18.39 -0.76
CA LEU A 335 2.62 -17.85 -2.12
C LEU A 335 1.44 -16.93 -2.48
N ASN A 336 0.20 -17.38 -2.28
CA ASN A 336 -0.99 -16.59 -2.57
C ASN A 336 -1.06 -15.35 -1.69
N PHE A 337 -0.77 -15.47 -0.39
CA PHE A 337 -0.84 -14.36 0.56
C PHE A 337 0.19 -13.27 0.20
N VAL A 338 1.44 -13.66 -0.04
CA VAL A 338 2.51 -12.75 -0.47
C VAL A 338 2.18 -12.14 -1.84
N THR A 339 1.64 -12.93 -2.77
CA THR A 339 1.22 -12.41 -4.08
C THR A 339 0.16 -11.33 -3.92
N ILE A 340 -0.88 -11.53 -3.10
CA ILE A 340 -1.91 -10.51 -2.86
C ILE A 340 -1.32 -9.25 -2.21
N CYS A 341 -0.49 -9.40 -1.18
CA CYS A 341 0.18 -8.27 -0.53
C CYS A 341 1.09 -7.50 -1.51
N SER A 342 1.75 -8.19 -2.45
CA SER A 342 2.61 -7.55 -3.44
C SER A 342 1.89 -6.53 -4.31
N GLY A 343 0.57 -6.68 -4.50
CA GLY A 343 -0.27 -5.71 -5.22
C GLY A 343 -0.29 -4.33 -4.58
N GLN A 344 -0.02 -4.23 -3.27
CA GLN A 344 0.05 -2.95 -2.56
C GLN A 344 1.44 -2.30 -2.62
N THR A 345 2.43 -2.99 -3.18
CA THR A 345 3.84 -2.57 -3.12
C THR A 345 4.35 -1.97 -4.44
N ASN A 346 5.64 -1.63 -4.45
CA ASN A 346 6.40 -1.34 -5.67
C ASN A 346 7.05 -2.61 -6.27
N TYR A 347 6.75 -3.79 -5.71
CA TYR A 347 7.36 -5.08 -6.04
C TYR A 347 6.28 -6.09 -6.47
N PRO A 348 5.49 -5.81 -7.53
CA PRO A 348 4.36 -6.66 -7.91
C PRO A 348 4.82 -8.04 -8.37
N ILE A 349 4.04 -9.06 -7.99
CA ILE A 349 4.28 -10.46 -8.33
C ILE A 349 2.97 -11.03 -8.83
N SER A 350 2.99 -11.75 -9.95
CA SER A 350 1.79 -12.44 -10.48
C SER A 350 2.00 -13.95 -10.47
N THR A 351 0.92 -14.70 -10.24
CA THR A 351 0.97 -16.15 -10.03
C THR A 351 -0.11 -16.87 -10.85
N ILE A 352 0.24 -18.04 -11.37
CA ILE A 352 -0.68 -18.95 -12.05
C ILE A 352 -0.74 -20.27 -11.28
N LEU A 353 -1.93 -20.59 -10.79
CA LEU A 353 -2.24 -21.86 -10.15
C LEU A 353 -2.75 -22.86 -11.19
N SER A 354 -2.09 -24.00 -11.29
CA SER A 354 -2.38 -25.07 -12.25
C SER A 354 -2.66 -26.41 -11.55
N GLY A 355 -3.22 -27.37 -12.29
CA GLY A 355 -3.51 -28.71 -11.79
C GLY A 355 -4.88 -29.23 -12.24
N PHE A 356 -5.28 -30.42 -11.82
CA PHE A 356 -6.57 -31.01 -12.18
C PHE A 356 -7.77 -30.19 -11.67
N SER A 357 -8.95 -30.42 -12.25
CA SER A 357 -10.18 -29.87 -11.67
C SER A 357 -10.41 -30.50 -10.29
N GLY A 358 -10.80 -29.69 -9.30
CA GLY A 358 -10.98 -30.16 -7.92
C GLY A 358 -9.70 -30.31 -7.09
N SER A 359 -8.51 -30.01 -7.63
CA SER A 359 -7.23 -30.11 -6.90
C SER A 359 -7.01 -29.07 -5.79
N GLY A 360 -8.00 -28.19 -5.55
CA GLY A 360 -7.91 -27.17 -4.48
C GLY A 360 -7.41 -25.79 -4.91
N LYS A 361 -7.25 -25.51 -6.22
CA LYS A 361 -6.81 -24.18 -6.74
C LYS A 361 -7.64 -23.01 -6.19
N ASN A 362 -8.97 -23.10 -6.27
CA ASN A 362 -9.85 -22.05 -5.77
C ASN A 362 -9.93 -22.07 -4.24
N GLU A 363 -9.77 -23.25 -3.64
CA GLU A 363 -9.79 -23.43 -2.19
C GLU A 363 -8.58 -22.78 -1.51
N SER A 364 -7.41 -22.79 -2.15
CA SER A 364 -6.21 -22.13 -1.62
C SER A 364 -6.34 -20.61 -1.56
N LEU A 365 -7.03 -19.99 -2.52
CA LEU A 365 -7.34 -18.57 -2.50
C LEU A 365 -8.42 -18.25 -1.45
N ARG A 366 -9.50 -19.04 -1.42
CA ARG A 366 -10.58 -18.90 -0.41
C ARG A 366 -10.09 -19.09 1.03
N ALA A 367 -9.00 -19.84 1.23
CA ALA A 367 -8.43 -20.11 2.54
C ALA A 367 -7.76 -18.90 3.20
N ILE A 368 -7.21 -17.98 2.42
CA ILE A 368 -6.46 -16.82 2.93
C ILE A 368 -7.17 -15.48 2.70
N LYS A 369 -8.10 -15.41 1.74
CA LYS A 369 -8.82 -14.19 1.37
C LYS A 369 -9.45 -13.46 2.58
N PRO A 370 -10.04 -14.15 3.59
CA PRO A 370 -10.61 -13.48 4.75
C PRO A 370 -9.61 -12.64 5.57
N LEU A 371 -8.30 -12.93 5.47
CA LEU A 371 -7.24 -12.20 6.18
C LEU A 371 -6.82 -10.90 5.46
N ILE A 372 -7.30 -10.68 4.24
CA ILE A 372 -6.87 -9.57 3.38
C ILE A 372 -7.85 -8.39 3.53
N PRO A 373 -7.37 -7.13 3.59
CA PRO A 373 -8.22 -5.95 3.64
C PRO A 373 -9.18 -5.86 2.44
N ASP A 374 -10.36 -5.32 2.71
CA ASP A 374 -11.38 -5.14 1.69
C ASP A 374 -10.92 -4.09 0.67
N GLY A 375 -11.04 -4.40 -0.63
CA GLY A 375 -10.61 -3.52 -1.71
C GLY A 375 -9.20 -3.80 -2.26
N TRP A 376 -8.41 -4.67 -1.63
CA TRP A 376 -7.12 -5.12 -2.21
C TRP A 376 -7.28 -6.15 -3.32
N ILE A 377 -8.45 -6.79 -3.40
CA ILE A 377 -8.75 -7.87 -4.34
C ILE A 377 -9.96 -7.46 -5.18
N PHE A 378 -9.83 -7.65 -6.49
CA PHE A 378 -10.96 -7.66 -7.42
C PHE A 378 -11.02 -9.04 -8.08
N GLU A 379 -12.11 -9.78 -7.87
CA GLU A 379 -12.24 -11.15 -8.37
C GLU A 379 -13.39 -11.31 -9.37
N PHE A 380 -13.21 -12.18 -10.36
CA PHE A 380 -14.27 -12.57 -11.29
C PHE A 380 -14.03 -13.96 -11.87
N THR A 381 -15.12 -14.62 -12.28
CA THR A 381 -15.12 -16.01 -12.77
C THR A 381 -15.25 -16.11 -14.28
N THR A 382 -15.94 -15.17 -14.91
CA THR A 382 -16.17 -15.13 -16.35
C THR A 382 -16.09 -13.69 -16.82
N SER A 383 -14.95 -13.31 -17.38
CA SER A 383 -14.85 -12.06 -18.14
C SER A 383 -14.57 -12.41 -19.58
N THR A 384 -15.20 -11.69 -20.50
CA THR A 384 -14.57 -11.47 -21.81
C THR A 384 -13.18 -10.85 -21.56
N PRO A 385 -12.17 -11.14 -22.39
CA PRO A 385 -10.84 -10.51 -22.33
C PRO A 385 -10.88 -8.98 -22.12
N GLU A 386 -11.95 -8.34 -22.58
CA GLU A 386 -12.22 -6.92 -22.53
C GLU A 386 -12.63 -6.39 -21.15
N ALA A 387 -13.23 -7.19 -20.26
CA ALA A 387 -13.76 -6.67 -19.00
C ALA A 387 -12.66 -6.13 -18.07
N ILE A 388 -11.44 -6.67 -18.16
CA ILE A 388 -10.25 -6.21 -17.42
C ILE A 388 -9.98 -4.72 -17.70
N LYS A 389 -10.29 -4.25 -18.91
CA LYS A 389 -10.07 -2.86 -19.35
C LYS A 389 -11.04 -1.87 -18.70
N TYR A 390 -12.17 -2.35 -18.19
CA TYR A 390 -13.21 -1.53 -17.57
C TYR A 390 -13.19 -1.59 -16.05
N ILE A 391 -12.19 -2.22 -15.46
CA ILE A 391 -11.93 -2.11 -14.02
C ILE A 391 -11.61 -0.65 -13.72
N GLY A 392 -12.30 -0.09 -12.72
CA GLY A 392 -12.23 1.33 -12.40
C GLY A 392 -10.81 1.82 -12.11
N GLU A 393 -10.54 3.07 -12.48
CA GLU A 393 -9.24 3.72 -12.24
C GLU A 393 -8.90 3.85 -10.76
N ASP A 394 -9.90 3.75 -9.88
CA ASP A 394 -9.80 3.79 -8.43
C ASP A 394 -9.28 2.48 -7.82
N PHE A 395 -9.34 1.36 -8.55
CA PHE A 395 -8.86 0.08 -8.04
C PHE A 395 -7.34 -0.06 -8.17
N SER A 396 -6.67 -0.23 -7.03
CA SER A 396 -5.24 -0.53 -6.94
C SER A 396 -5.02 -1.77 -6.07
N GLY A 397 -4.71 -2.89 -6.71
CA GLY A 397 -4.54 -4.17 -6.01
C GLY A 397 -4.39 -5.38 -6.95
N THR A 398 -4.78 -6.54 -6.43
CA THR A 398 -4.62 -7.84 -7.11
C THR A 398 -5.91 -8.27 -7.79
N LEU A 399 -5.81 -8.64 -9.06
CA LEU A 399 -6.89 -9.32 -9.77
C LEU A 399 -6.87 -10.82 -9.48
N ILE A 400 -8.02 -11.40 -9.15
CA ILE A 400 -8.18 -12.85 -9.05
C ILE A 400 -9.10 -13.33 -10.16
N ILE A 401 -8.55 -14.13 -11.07
CA ILE A 401 -9.23 -14.62 -12.26
C ILE A 401 -9.42 -16.13 -12.13
N TYR A 402 -10.63 -16.56 -11.82
CA TYR A 402 -10.94 -17.98 -11.82
C TYR A 402 -11.10 -18.46 -13.26
N GLU A 403 -10.40 -19.53 -13.64
CA GLU A 403 -10.47 -20.15 -14.97
C GLU A 403 -10.06 -19.22 -16.14
N ALA A 404 -8.75 -19.00 -16.32
CA ALA A 404 -8.18 -18.17 -17.39
C ALA A 404 -8.53 -18.58 -18.84
N GLN A 405 -9.20 -19.71 -19.08
CA GLN A 405 -9.60 -20.09 -20.44
C GLN A 405 -10.49 -19.04 -21.12
N GLY A 406 -11.30 -18.30 -20.34
CA GLY A 406 -12.13 -17.20 -20.85
C GLY A 406 -11.36 -15.94 -21.27
N VAL A 407 -10.10 -15.78 -20.87
CA VAL A 407 -9.26 -14.57 -21.12
C VAL A 407 -8.32 -14.77 -22.32
N ARG A 408 -8.40 -15.92 -23.02
CA ARG A 408 -7.48 -16.33 -24.10
C ARG A 408 -7.63 -15.62 -25.45
N GLY A 409 -8.26 -14.44 -25.48
CA GLY A 409 -8.19 -13.57 -26.66
C GLY A 409 -6.83 -12.85 -26.75
N GLU A 410 -6.42 -12.46 -27.96
CA GLU A 410 -5.19 -11.66 -28.17
C GLU A 410 -5.17 -10.38 -27.33
N THR A 411 -6.33 -9.75 -27.14
CA THR A 411 -6.51 -8.56 -26.31
C THR A 411 -6.36 -8.83 -24.81
N GLY A 412 -6.82 -9.99 -24.32
CA GLY A 412 -6.75 -10.36 -22.90
C GLY A 412 -5.36 -10.78 -22.46
N SER A 413 -4.63 -11.47 -23.35
CA SER A 413 -3.23 -11.83 -23.09
C SER A 413 -2.34 -10.59 -23.02
N LEU A 414 -2.61 -9.55 -23.83
CA LEU A 414 -1.93 -8.25 -23.75
C LEU A 414 -2.22 -7.53 -22.41
N SER A 415 -3.46 -7.56 -21.92
CA SER A 415 -3.80 -6.99 -20.61
C SER A 415 -3.07 -7.69 -19.47
N LEU A 416 -3.09 -9.03 -19.43
CA LEU A 416 -2.37 -9.79 -18.40
C LEU A 416 -0.84 -9.61 -18.52
N ARG A 417 -0.32 -9.38 -19.72
CA ARG A 417 1.09 -9.09 -19.95
C ARG A 417 1.53 -7.81 -19.25
N ALA A 418 0.80 -6.71 -19.44
CA ALA A 418 1.10 -5.43 -18.82
C ALA A 418 0.98 -5.50 -17.29
N ILE A 419 -0.11 -6.07 -16.78
CA ILE A 419 -0.31 -6.23 -15.32
C ILE A 419 0.77 -7.15 -14.73
N GLY A 420 1.18 -8.20 -15.44
CA GLY A 420 2.27 -9.09 -15.03
C GLY A 420 3.65 -8.42 -15.00
N GLU A 421 3.81 -7.29 -15.67
CA GLU A 421 5.00 -6.41 -15.60
C GLU A 421 4.84 -5.30 -14.54
N GLY A 422 3.70 -5.24 -13.83
CA GLY A 422 3.40 -4.22 -12.83
C GLY A 422 2.89 -2.91 -13.42
N GLU A 423 2.51 -2.90 -14.70
CA GLU A 423 2.08 -1.71 -15.44
C GLU A 423 0.54 -1.57 -15.44
N SER A 424 0.06 -0.33 -15.41
CA SER A 424 -1.36 -0.03 -15.61
C SER A 424 -1.75 -0.18 -17.08
N ILE A 425 -2.97 -0.63 -17.36
CA ILE A 425 -3.49 -0.67 -18.74
C ILE A 425 -4.32 0.57 -18.98
N GLU A 426 -4.11 1.22 -20.12
CA GLU A 426 -5.00 2.26 -20.66
C GLU A 426 -5.60 1.76 -21.98
N THR A 427 -6.92 1.81 -22.10
CA THR A 427 -7.66 1.43 -23.31
C THR A 427 -8.42 2.64 -23.83
N ILE A 428 -8.25 2.92 -25.13
CA ILE A 428 -9.06 3.89 -25.85
C ILE A 428 -10.18 3.18 -26.61
N TYR A 429 -11.39 3.73 -26.59
CA TYR A 429 -12.55 3.17 -27.30
C TYR A 429 -13.49 4.26 -27.80
N PRO A 430 -14.17 4.08 -28.94
CA PRO A 430 -15.07 5.08 -29.46
C PRO A 430 -16.39 5.12 -28.67
N ILE A 431 -16.79 6.30 -28.20
CA ILE A 431 -18.07 6.57 -27.52
C ILE A 431 -18.90 7.48 -28.42
N ARG A 432 -20.18 7.16 -28.63
CA ARG A 432 -21.09 8.09 -29.32
C ARG A 432 -21.60 9.13 -28.32
N ASN A 433 -21.37 10.40 -28.61
CA ASN A 433 -21.93 11.49 -27.83
C ASN A 433 -23.43 11.63 -28.16
N GLU A 434 -24.31 11.34 -27.20
CA GLU A 434 -25.76 11.35 -27.40
C GLU A 434 -26.33 12.75 -27.71
N LEU A 435 -25.62 13.82 -27.31
CA LEU A 435 -26.02 15.21 -27.56
C LEU A 435 -25.63 15.69 -28.96
N THR A 436 -24.47 15.26 -29.46
CA THR A 436 -23.92 15.74 -30.75
C THR A 436 -24.05 14.73 -31.89
N GLY A 437 -24.36 13.47 -31.56
CA GLY A 437 -24.41 12.35 -32.50
C GLY A 437 -23.05 11.90 -33.04
N LYS A 438 -21.95 12.60 -32.72
CA LYS A 438 -20.59 12.33 -33.19
C LYS A 438 -19.91 11.24 -32.36
N MET A 439 -18.94 10.56 -32.97
CA MET A 439 -18.05 9.64 -32.27
C MET A 439 -16.93 10.44 -31.59
N GLU A 440 -16.75 10.21 -30.30
CA GLU A 440 -15.67 10.76 -29.47
C GLU A 440 -14.82 9.62 -28.91
N LEU A 441 -13.61 9.93 -28.43
CA LEU A 441 -12.72 8.94 -27.83
C LEU A 441 -12.95 8.86 -26.32
N GLY A 442 -13.49 7.72 -25.87
CA GLY A 442 -13.46 7.29 -24.48
C GLY A 442 -12.11 6.71 -24.10
N ARG A 443 -11.77 6.83 -22.82
CA ARG A 443 -10.61 6.18 -22.21
C ARG A 443 -11.07 5.40 -20.98
N ALA A 444 -10.50 4.23 -20.77
CA ALA A 444 -10.64 3.48 -19.53
C ALA A 444 -9.25 3.03 -19.10
N LYS A 445 -8.88 3.34 -17.86
CA LYS A 445 -7.61 2.92 -17.29
C LYS A 445 -7.86 2.01 -16.09
N THR A 446 -7.05 0.97 -15.97
CA THR A 446 -7.05 0.08 -14.80
C THR A 446 -5.70 0.16 -14.11
N GLN A 447 -5.73 0.37 -12.78
CA GLN A 447 -4.54 0.45 -11.94
C GLN A 447 -4.26 -0.87 -11.20
N ALA A 448 -4.83 -1.98 -11.67
CA ALA A 448 -4.45 -3.32 -11.21
C ALA A 448 -2.93 -3.49 -11.25
N ARG A 449 -2.36 -3.95 -10.13
CA ARG A 449 -0.90 -4.01 -9.92
C ARG A 449 -0.32 -5.38 -10.20
N ASN A 450 -1.13 -6.43 -10.03
CA ASN A 450 -0.77 -7.81 -10.29
C ASN A 450 -2.02 -8.69 -10.43
N PHE A 451 -1.82 -9.98 -10.74
CA PHE A 451 -2.92 -10.94 -10.81
C PHE A 451 -2.55 -12.33 -10.27
N ILE A 452 -3.59 -13.05 -9.85
CA ILE A 452 -3.57 -14.50 -9.64
C ILE A 452 -4.62 -15.12 -10.57
N THR A 453 -4.25 -16.18 -11.28
CA THR A 453 -5.25 -16.92 -12.07
C THR A 453 -5.15 -18.41 -11.86
N THR A 454 -6.29 -19.09 -12.01
CA THR A 454 -6.38 -20.55 -11.95
C THR A 454 -6.61 -21.11 -13.35
N GLN A 455 -5.94 -22.21 -13.68
CA GLN A 455 -6.16 -22.94 -14.92
C GLN A 455 -6.02 -24.46 -14.75
N SER A 456 -6.61 -25.21 -15.67
CA SER A 456 -6.52 -26.67 -15.70
C SER A 456 -5.63 -27.20 -16.83
N ASP A 457 -5.18 -26.31 -17.72
CA ASP A 457 -4.25 -26.65 -18.79
C ASP A 457 -2.80 -26.75 -18.30
N LEU A 458 -2.04 -27.59 -18.99
CA LEU A 458 -0.64 -27.90 -18.71
C LEU A 458 0.32 -26.76 -19.06
N ASP A 459 0.01 -26.03 -20.13
CA ASP A 459 0.82 -24.95 -20.67
C ASP A 459 0.27 -23.57 -20.29
N ILE A 460 1.18 -22.64 -20.06
CA ILE A 460 0.89 -21.22 -19.95
C ILE A 460 1.09 -20.57 -21.32
N HIS A 461 0.38 -19.47 -21.58
CA HIS A 461 0.64 -18.64 -22.76
C HIS A 461 2.13 -18.24 -22.81
N PRO A 462 2.82 -18.39 -23.96
CA PRO A 462 4.26 -18.13 -24.07
C PRO A 462 4.71 -16.78 -23.47
N ASP A 463 3.92 -15.74 -23.71
CA ASP A 463 4.22 -14.39 -23.21
C ASP A 463 4.09 -14.27 -21.69
N LEU A 464 3.32 -15.11 -21.01
CA LEU A 464 3.18 -15.02 -19.56
C LEU A 464 4.29 -15.76 -18.82
N TYR A 465 5.02 -16.71 -19.45
CA TYR A 465 6.06 -17.49 -18.76
C TYR A 465 7.04 -16.60 -18.01
N ARG A 466 7.59 -15.58 -18.66
CA ARG A 466 8.58 -14.69 -18.04
C ARG A 466 7.98 -13.74 -17.00
N ARG A 467 6.67 -13.70 -16.79
CA ARG A 467 5.93 -12.69 -16.00
C ARG A 467 5.23 -13.25 -14.77
N VAL A 468 5.23 -14.55 -14.59
CA VAL A 468 4.48 -15.19 -13.50
C VAL A 468 5.30 -16.25 -12.79
N PHE A 469 4.91 -16.57 -11.56
CA PHE A 469 5.23 -17.84 -10.95
C PHE A 469 4.15 -18.87 -11.30
N LYS A 470 4.56 -20.03 -11.82
CA LYS A 470 3.69 -21.19 -12.01
C LYS A 470 3.76 -22.07 -10.77
N TYR A 471 2.59 -22.41 -10.23
CA TYR A 471 2.45 -23.38 -9.16
C TYR A 471 1.48 -24.48 -9.57
N GLU A 472 1.86 -25.76 -9.49
CA GLU A 472 0.97 -26.89 -9.71
C GLU A 472 0.52 -27.55 -8.40
N MET A 473 -0.80 -27.61 -8.21
CA MET A 473 -1.40 -28.26 -7.04
C MET A 473 -1.04 -29.74 -6.98
N ASN A 474 -0.81 -30.24 -5.77
CA ASN A 474 -0.55 -31.64 -5.47
C ASN A 474 -1.81 -32.49 -5.71
N HIS A 475 -1.72 -33.41 -6.67
CA HIS A 475 -2.78 -34.39 -6.98
C HIS A 475 -2.47 -35.82 -6.52
N SER A 476 -1.50 -35.99 -5.60
CA SER A 476 -1.13 -37.32 -5.10
C SER A 476 -2.29 -38.02 -4.39
N ASN A 477 -2.37 -39.35 -4.56
CA ASN A 477 -3.35 -40.18 -3.86
C ASN A 477 -3.24 -40.07 -2.34
N LEU A 478 -2.03 -39.87 -1.80
CA LEU A 478 -1.79 -39.67 -0.37
C LEU A 478 -2.50 -38.41 0.14
N LEU A 479 -2.33 -37.27 -0.54
CA LEU A 479 -3.00 -36.03 -0.17
C LEU A 479 -4.52 -36.16 -0.34
N THR A 480 -4.98 -36.74 -1.45
CA THR A 480 -6.41 -36.98 -1.70
C THR A 480 -7.05 -37.79 -0.57
N LYS A 481 -6.41 -38.87 -0.10
CA LYS A 481 -6.89 -39.64 1.07
C LYS A 481 -6.97 -38.79 2.34
N ARG A 482 -5.97 -37.95 2.60
CA ARG A 482 -5.97 -37.04 3.76
C ARG A 482 -7.12 -36.03 3.70
N VAL A 483 -7.39 -35.47 2.51
CA VAL A 483 -8.50 -34.53 2.29
C VAL A 483 -9.85 -35.21 2.51
N LEU A 484 -10.06 -36.41 1.96
CA LEU A 484 -11.27 -37.19 2.20
C LEU A 484 -11.46 -37.49 3.69
N ALA A 485 -10.41 -37.95 4.37
CA ALA A 485 -10.46 -38.23 5.81
C ALA A 485 -10.81 -36.98 6.64
N LYS A 486 -10.28 -35.80 6.28
CA LYS A 486 -10.67 -34.53 6.91
C LYS A 486 -12.15 -34.23 6.69
N ARG A 487 -12.65 -34.32 5.45
CA ARG A 487 -14.07 -34.06 5.14
C ARG A 487 -15.01 -35.00 5.90
N LEU A 488 -14.65 -36.29 5.99
CA LEU A 488 -15.41 -37.28 6.78
C LEU A 488 -15.45 -36.91 8.26
N ARG A 489 -14.30 -36.54 8.86
CA ARG A 489 -14.25 -36.05 10.24
C ARG A 489 -15.06 -34.76 10.43
N ASP A 490 -14.97 -33.84 9.48
CA ASP A 490 -15.65 -32.55 9.56
C ASP A 490 -17.16 -32.68 9.46
N ALA A 491 -17.66 -33.63 8.66
CA ALA A 491 -19.08 -33.91 8.49
C ALA A 491 -19.73 -34.57 9.71
N ALA A 492 -18.95 -35.22 10.58
CA ALA A 492 -19.46 -35.96 11.72
C ALA A 492 -20.19 -35.08 12.76
N LEU A 493 -19.81 -33.80 12.87
CA LEU A 493 -20.42 -32.85 13.80
C LEU A 493 -20.68 -31.50 13.12
N PRO A 494 -21.88 -30.90 13.26
CA PRO A 494 -22.14 -29.54 12.81
C PRO A 494 -21.23 -28.52 13.50
N GLN A 495 -20.91 -27.42 12.81
CA GLN A 495 -20.00 -26.39 13.31
C GLN A 495 -20.47 -25.76 14.64
N SER A 496 -21.77 -25.45 14.74
CA SER A 496 -22.37 -24.92 15.97
C SER A 496 -22.22 -25.88 17.16
N LEU A 497 -22.33 -27.18 16.92
CA LEU A 497 -22.15 -28.20 17.96
C LEU A 497 -20.67 -28.36 18.35
N LYS A 498 -19.73 -28.30 17.39
CA LYS A 498 -18.29 -28.32 17.69
C LYS A 498 -17.89 -27.13 18.58
N GLU A 499 -18.42 -25.95 18.30
CA GLU A 499 -18.18 -24.74 19.10
C GLU A 499 -18.70 -24.86 20.53
N ILE A 500 -19.82 -25.57 20.73
CA ILE A 500 -20.36 -25.85 22.07
C ILE A 500 -19.52 -26.92 22.80
N LEU A 501 -19.20 -28.02 22.12
CA LEU A 501 -18.52 -29.18 22.72
C LEU A 501 -17.06 -28.91 23.07
N TYR A 502 -16.35 -28.19 22.22
CA TYR A 502 -14.91 -27.95 22.34
C TYR A 502 -14.57 -26.49 22.64
N GLY A 503 -15.58 -25.62 22.76
CA GLY A 503 -15.40 -24.18 22.86
C GLY A 503 -14.89 -23.54 21.56
N LYS A 504 -14.64 -22.22 21.60
CA LYS A 504 -13.76 -21.57 20.62
C LYS A 504 -12.32 -21.94 20.98
N GLU A 505 -11.90 -23.17 20.75
CA GLU A 505 -10.48 -23.45 20.57
C GLU A 505 -10.03 -22.72 19.30
N ASN A 506 -9.73 -21.42 19.44
CA ASN A 506 -9.05 -20.69 18.39
C ASN A 506 -7.55 -20.88 18.68
N PRO A 507 -6.86 -21.81 18.00
CA PRO A 507 -5.45 -22.03 18.27
C PRO A 507 -4.60 -20.87 17.71
N ILE A 508 -5.24 -19.83 17.16
CA ILE A 508 -4.65 -18.60 16.66
C ILE A 508 -5.14 -17.48 17.59
N PRO A 509 -4.24 -16.68 18.21
CA PRO A 509 -4.62 -15.66 19.17
C PRO A 509 -5.28 -14.42 18.53
N TYR A 510 -5.31 -14.35 17.20
CA TYR A 510 -5.79 -13.20 16.42
C TYR A 510 -7.02 -13.55 15.57
N SER A 511 -7.89 -12.57 15.38
CA SER A 511 -9.08 -12.65 14.53
C SER A 511 -8.78 -12.22 13.09
N GLU A 512 -9.68 -12.51 12.14
CA GLU A 512 -9.55 -12.06 10.74
C GLU A 512 -9.38 -10.54 10.64
N GLU A 513 -10.11 -9.80 11.46
CA GLU A 513 -10.05 -8.33 11.50
C GLU A 513 -8.69 -7.83 11.98
N ASP A 514 -8.03 -8.53 12.90
CA ASP A 514 -6.68 -8.18 13.35
C ASP A 514 -5.66 -8.28 12.21
N PHE A 515 -5.78 -9.28 11.32
CA PHE A 515 -4.94 -9.37 10.13
C PHE A 515 -5.21 -8.22 9.16
N LYS A 516 -6.48 -7.90 8.88
CA LYS A 516 -6.83 -6.79 7.99
C LYS A 516 -6.28 -5.46 8.53
N ASN A 517 -6.42 -5.23 9.83
CA ASN A 517 -5.93 -4.03 10.50
C ASN A 517 -4.41 -3.96 10.49
N ALA A 518 -3.73 -5.08 10.81
CA ALA A 518 -2.27 -5.18 10.74
C ALA A 518 -1.74 -4.86 9.34
N LEU A 519 -2.34 -5.44 8.30
CA LEU A 519 -1.96 -5.17 6.92
C LEU A 519 -2.23 -3.71 6.53
N THR A 520 -3.30 -3.09 7.04
CA THR A 520 -3.60 -1.67 6.77
C THR A 520 -2.61 -0.71 7.44
N LEU A 521 -2.07 -1.08 8.60
CA LEU A 521 -1.08 -0.29 9.35
C LEU A 521 0.34 -0.33 8.77
N ASN A 522 0.64 -1.29 7.90
CA ASN A 522 1.96 -1.43 7.28
C ASN A 522 2.20 -0.36 6.20
N ASP A 523 3.42 0.15 6.15
CA ASP A 523 3.88 0.99 5.04
C ASP A 523 4.31 0.10 3.87
N TRP A 524 3.43 -0.08 2.89
CA TRP A 524 3.69 -0.92 1.71
C TRP A 524 4.51 -0.23 0.62
N LYS A 525 4.78 1.08 0.75
CA LYS A 525 5.56 1.86 -0.23
C LYS A 525 7.01 2.06 0.19
N ALA A 526 7.37 1.67 1.42
CA ALA A 526 8.74 1.63 1.88
C ALA A 526 9.65 0.83 0.93
N GLU A 527 10.85 1.37 0.69
CA GLU A 527 11.85 0.73 -0.15
C GLU A 527 12.61 -0.35 0.64
N VAL A 528 12.90 -1.49 0.03
CA VAL A 528 13.55 -2.62 0.69
C VAL A 528 14.94 -2.91 0.12
N ILE A 529 15.94 -2.89 1.00
CA ILE A 529 17.30 -3.36 0.74
C ILE A 529 17.40 -4.85 0.99
N ILE A 530 18.06 -5.55 0.07
CA ILE A 530 18.31 -7.00 0.14
C ILE A 530 19.77 -7.29 -0.21
N PHE A 531 20.31 -8.38 0.35
CA PHE A 531 21.65 -8.90 0.02
C PHE A 531 21.52 -10.28 -0.63
N PRO A 532 21.36 -10.37 -1.96
CA PRO A 532 21.17 -11.63 -2.64
C PRO A 532 22.47 -12.45 -2.71
N PRO A 533 22.44 -13.76 -2.40
CA PRO A 533 23.62 -14.61 -2.50
C PRO A 533 23.93 -14.96 -3.96
N SER A 534 25.22 -15.11 -4.28
CA SER A 534 25.68 -15.53 -5.62
C SER A 534 25.20 -16.92 -6.03
N SER A 535 24.78 -17.76 -5.08
CA SER A 535 24.20 -19.07 -5.32
C SER A 535 22.91 -19.02 -6.16
N LEU A 536 22.24 -17.87 -6.25
CA LEU A 536 21.11 -17.66 -7.18
C LEU A 536 21.53 -17.80 -8.65
N LEU A 537 22.81 -17.68 -8.99
CA LEU A 537 23.28 -17.91 -10.36
C LEU A 537 23.07 -19.37 -10.81
N ARG A 538 22.94 -20.32 -9.86
CA ARG A 538 22.60 -21.73 -10.12
C ARG A 538 21.20 -21.92 -10.72
N LEU A 539 20.35 -20.88 -10.74
CA LEU A 539 19.09 -20.92 -11.50
C LEU A 539 19.32 -21.21 -12.99
N LEU A 540 20.51 -20.88 -13.53
CA LEU A 540 20.90 -21.22 -14.91
C LEU A 540 20.96 -22.73 -15.16
N ASP A 541 21.23 -23.53 -14.12
CA ASP A 541 21.36 -24.99 -14.23
C ASP A 541 20.01 -25.67 -14.45
N LEU A 542 18.90 -24.99 -14.11
CA LEU A 542 17.54 -25.47 -14.40
C LEU A 542 17.07 -25.19 -15.82
N ALA A 543 17.69 -24.25 -16.53
CA ALA A 543 17.20 -23.79 -17.82
C ALA A 543 17.77 -24.66 -18.96
N VAL A 544 16.88 -25.37 -19.64
CA VAL A 544 17.18 -26.25 -20.77
C VAL A 544 17.33 -25.46 -22.07
N THR A 545 16.32 -24.67 -22.42
CA THR A 545 16.30 -23.94 -23.69
C THR A 545 16.90 -22.53 -23.57
N LYS A 546 17.28 -21.93 -24.70
CA LYS A 546 17.77 -20.54 -24.74
C LYS A 546 16.70 -19.57 -24.23
N GLU A 547 15.43 -19.80 -24.57
CA GLU A 547 14.31 -18.99 -24.11
C GLU A 547 14.14 -19.03 -22.59
N GLN A 548 14.32 -20.21 -21.98
CA GLN A 548 14.31 -20.35 -20.52
C GLN A 548 15.47 -19.59 -19.88
N LYS A 549 16.68 -19.68 -20.44
CA LYS A 549 17.86 -18.94 -19.95
C LYS A 549 17.66 -17.43 -20.00
N VAL A 550 17.03 -16.90 -21.05
CA VAL A 550 16.73 -15.47 -21.17
C VAL A 550 15.63 -15.05 -20.18
N ALA A 551 14.60 -15.89 -20.00
CA ALA A 551 13.51 -15.62 -19.05
C ALA A 551 13.99 -15.51 -17.60
N LEU A 552 15.09 -16.17 -17.23
CA LEU A 552 15.66 -16.12 -15.88
C LEU A 552 15.99 -14.69 -15.40
N ARG A 553 16.28 -13.76 -16.30
CA ARG A 553 16.52 -12.35 -15.95
C ARG A 553 15.31 -11.76 -15.23
N THR A 554 14.11 -12.00 -15.77
CA THR A 554 12.85 -11.53 -15.20
C THR A 554 12.35 -12.41 -14.06
N HIS A 555 12.75 -13.69 -14.01
CA HIS A 555 12.44 -14.55 -12.85
C HIS A 555 13.25 -14.18 -11.62
N LEU A 556 14.54 -13.88 -11.79
CA LEU A 556 15.40 -13.42 -10.71
C LEU A 556 14.81 -12.18 -10.04
N GLU A 557 14.39 -11.18 -10.83
CA GLU A 557 13.74 -9.98 -10.30
C GLU A 557 12.50 -10.31 -9.44
N LYS A 558 11.66 -11.26 -9.86
CA LYS A 558 10.49 -11.68 -9.08
C LYS A 558 10.84 -12.42 -7.81
N ILE A 559 11.90 -13.23 -7.82
CA ILE A 559 12.42 -13.88 -6.60
C ILE A 559 12.84 -12.80 -5.61
N LEU A 560 13.59 -11.81 -6.07
CA LEU A 560 14.02 -10.68 -5.24
C LEU A 560 12.82 -9.87 -4.74
N ASN A 561 11.81 -9.63 -5.57
CA ASN A 561 10.57 -8.97 -5.16
C ASN A 561 9.82 -9.78 -4.10
N PHE A 562 9.78 -11.11 -4.21
CA PHE A 562 9.16 -11.96 -3.19
C PHE A 562 9.83 -11.80 -1.82
N VAL A 563 11.17 -11.76 -1.78
CA VAL A 563 11.92 -11.47 -0.54
C VAL A 563 11.56 -10.08 0.01
N ARG A 564 11.47 -9.07 -0.86
CA ARG A 564 11.10 -7.71 -0.45
C ARG A 564 9.70 -7.63 0.15
N VAL A 565 8.73 -8.33 -0.45
CA VAL A 565 7.34 -8.35 0.07
C VAL A 565 7.27 -9.05 1.42
N ILE A 566 8.02 -10.14 1.64
CA ILE A 566 8.12 -10.78 2.97
C ILE A 566 8.72 -9.80 3.98
N ALA A 567 9.78 -9.08 3.63
CA ALA A 567 10.36 -8.06 4.51
C ALA A 567 9.39 -6.91 4.81
N LEU A 568 8.53 -6.52 3.86
CA LEU A 568 7.48 -5.51 4.07
C LEU A 568 6.35 -6.01 4.98
N ILE A 569 5.95 -7.28 4.85
CA ILE A 569 5.00 -7.92 5.77
C ILE A 569 5.57 -7.84 7.20
N ASN A 570 6.84 -8.19 7.36
CA ASN A 570 7.53 -8.25 8.66
C ASN A 570 8.21 -6.93 9.05
N GLN A 571 7.87 -5.79 8.44
CA GLN A 571 8.66 -4.56 8.55
C GLN A 571 8.83 -4.02 9.98
N ARG A 572 7.93 -4.36 10.90
CA ARG A 572 8.02 -4.00 12.33
C ARG A 572 9.12 -4.80 13.05
N GLN A 573 9.51 -5.93 12.50
CA GLN A 573 10.55 -6.83 13.01
C GLN A 573 11.88 -6.67 12.26
N ARG A 574 12.04 -5.63 11.42
CA ARG A 574 13.22 -5.46 10.57
C ARG A 574 13.99 -4.19 10.91
N LEU A 575 15.31 -4.26 10.73
CA LEU A 575 16.15 -3.06 10.74
C LEU A 575 15.63 -2.10 9.68
N THR A 576 15.51 -0.84 10.04
CA THR A 576 15.05 0.19 9.12
C THR A 576 15.90 1.43 9.31
N PHE A 577 16.25 2.07 8.20
CA PHE A 577 17.00 3.30 8.19
C PHE A 577 16.18 4.43 7.57
N LYS A 578 16.46 5.66 8.00
CA LYS A 578 15.80 6.87 7.53
C LYS A 578 16.85 7.89 7.08
N ILE A 579 16.65 8.46 5.89
CA ILE A 579 17.46 9.54 5.34
C ILE A 579 16.48 10.64 4.90
N GLY A 580 16.51 11.79 5.59
CA GLY A 580 15.46 12.80 5.43
C GLY A 580 14.09 12.20 5.76
N GLU A 581 13.13 12.30 4.82
CA GLU A 581 11.80 11.71 4.97
C GLU A 581 11.72 10.26 4.47
N LYS A 582 12.71 9.80 3.70
CA LYS A 582 12.68 8.46 3.09
C LYS A 582 13.00 7.38 4.12
N ARG A 583 12.13 6.38 4.17
CA ARG A 583 12.26 5.19 5.02
C ARG A 583 12.62 3.98 4.16
N PHE A 584 13.56 3.19 4.67
CA PHE A 584 14.02 2.00 3.99
C PHE A 584 14.15 0.83 4.96
N ILE A 585 13.66 -0.33 4.54
CA ILE A 585 13.66 -1.57 5.31
C ILE A 585 14.81 -2.45 4.83
N ILE A 586 15.53 -3.09 5.75
CA ILE A 586 16.56 -4.07 5.41
C ILE A 586 15.97 -5.46 5.63
N ALA A 587 15.85 -6.24 4.55
CA ALA A 587 15.39 -7.63 4.66
C ALA A 587 16.39 -8.45 5.49
N SER A 588 15.85 -9.29 6.37
CA SER A 588 16.60 -10.26 7.18
C SER A 588 17.02 -11.45 6.31
N TYR A 589 18.02 -12.20 6.80
CA TYR A 589 18.38 -13.48 6.21
C TYR A 589 17.20 -14.49 6.21
N GLU A 590 16.32 -14.38 7.21
CA GLU A 590 15.11 -15.21 7.36
C GLU A 590 14.10 -14.96 6.24
N ASP A 591 13.98 -13.72 5.76
CA ASP A 591 13.07 -13.38 4.66
C ASP A 591 13.50 -14.11 3.37
N PHE A 592 14.80 -14.19 3.14
CA PHE A 592 15.36 -14.92 2.01
C PHE A 592 15.18 -16.44 2.15
N HIS A 593 15.46 -16.98 3.35
CA HIS A 593 15.27 -18.40 3.63
C HIS A 593 13.81 -18.81 3.41
N LYS A 594 12.86 -18.08 3.99
CA LYS A 594 11.43 -18.34 3.82
C LYS A 594 10.99 -18.18 2.37
N ALA A 595 11.50 -17.18 1.65
CA ALA A 595 11.20 -17.02 0.23
C ALA A 595 11.62 -18.25 -0.59
N LEU A 596 12.85 -18.74 -0.40
CA LEU A 596 13.32 -19.91 -1.16
C LEU A 596 12.61 -21.20 -0.74
N GLU A 597 12.32 -21.39 0.55
CA GLU A 597 11.54 -22.53 1.05
C GLU A 597 10.18 -22.61 0.34
N VAL A 598 9.49 -21.48 0.21
CA VAL A 598 8.18 -21.39 -0.45
C VAL A 598 8.30 -21.54 -1.97
N LEU A 599 9.33 -20.92 -2.55
CA LEU A 599 9.48 -20.83 -4.00
C LEU A 599 10.21 -22.02 -4.63
N GLN A 600 10.89 -22.90 -3.88
CA GLN A 600 11.76 -23.94 -4.46
C GLN A 600 11.07 -24.77 -5.55
N THR A 601 9.91 -25.37 -5.23
CA THR A 601 9.12 -26.15 -6.20
C THR A 601 8.58 -25.26 -7.32
N THR A 602 8.06 -24.08 -6.96
CA THR A 602 7.52 -23.08 -7.91
C THR A 602 8.57 -22.65 -8.93
N LEU A 603 9.83 -22.47 -8.54
CA LEU A 603 10.93 -22.07 -9.41
C LEU A 603 11.32 -23.19 -10.34
N GLN A 604 11.39 -24.42 -9.85
CA GLN A 604 11.60 -25.59 -10.68
C GLN A 604 10.51 -25.65 -11.75
N GLU A 605 9.24 -25.60 -11.36
CA GLU A 605 8.10 -25.67 -12.29
C GLU A 605 8.07 -24.51 -13.30
N THR A 606 8.40 -23.30 -12.84
CA THR A 606 8.39 -22.10 -13.68
C THR A 606 9.53 -22.09 -14.70
N ILE A 607 10.75 -22.43 -14.28
CA ILE A 607 11.96 -22.31 -15.11
C ILE A 607 12.05 -23.48 -16.09
N THR A 608 11.88 -24.71 -15.59
CA THR A 608 11.93 -25.93 -16.41
C THR A 608 10.70 -26.05 -17.32
N ARG A 609 9.62 -25.33 -16.97
CA ARG A 609 8.26 -25.49 -17.54
C ARG A 609 7.66 -26.87 -17.30
N LEU A 610 8.21 -27.65 -16.37
CA LEU A 610 7.74 -28.97 -15.99
C LEU A 610 6.81 -28.85 -14.80
N GLY A 611 5.55 -29.19 -14.99
CA GLY A 611 4.65 -29.47 -13.88
C GLY A 611 4.78 -30.92 -13.41
N LYS A 612 4.14 -31.26 -12.29
CA LYS A 612 4.07 -32.63 -11.74
C LYS A 612 3.56 -33.63 -12.78
N ARG A 613 2.56 -33.24 -13.58
CA ARG A 613 2.03 -34.10 -14.65
C ARG A 613 3.05 -34.35 -15.75
N GLN A 614 3.90 -33.38 -16.08
CA GLN A 614 5.00 -33.57 -17.03
C GLN A 614 6.11 -34.44 -16.42
N GLN A 615 6.43 -34.26 -15.14
CA GLN A 615 7.41 -35.07 -14.41
C GLN A 615 7.00 -36.56 -14.37
N GLU A 616 5.73 -36.85 -14.05
CA GLU A 616 5.20 -38.22 -14.08
C GLU A 616 5.38 -38.90 -15.44
N VAL A 617 5.21 -38.16 -16.54
CA VAL A 617 5.42 -38.66 -17.90
C VAL A 617 6.90 -38.84 -18.21
N LEU A 618 7.77 -37.93 -17.76
CA LEU A 618 9.23 -38.07 -17.94
C LEU A 618 9.78 -39.29 -17.20
N ASN A 619 9.28 -39.59 -16.01
CA ASN A 619 9.74 -40.74 -15.22
C ASN A 619 9.44 -42.09 -15.90
N LEU A 620 8.42 -42.16 -16.77
CA LEU A 620 8.15 -43.38 -17.55
C LEU A 620 9.30 -43.72 -18.51
N PHE A 621 10.09 -42.73 -18.92
CA PHE A 621 11.26 -42.93 -19.79
C PHE A 621 12.48 -43.49 -19.05
N GLU A 622 12.39 -43.76 -17.74
CA GLU A 622 13.40 -44.54 -17.02
C GLU A 622 13.33 -46.03 -17.37
N GLU A 623 12.14 -46.51 -17.71
CA GLU A 623 11.88 -47.93 -18.06
C GLU A 623 11.70 -48.14 -19.57
N ASP A 624 11.17 -47.14 -20.29
CA ASP A 624 10.91 -47.22 -21.73
C ASP A 624 11.63 -46.13 -22.53
N ASP A 625 12.47 -46.53 -23.48
CA ASP A 625 13.17 -45.57 -24.36
C ASP A 625 12.23 -44.83 -25.33
N THR A 626 11.05 -45.38 -25.59
CA THR A 626 10.10 -44.83 -26.57
C THR A 626 8.65 -45.06 -26.14
N LEU A 627 7.89 -43.96 -26.03
CA LEU A 627 6.50 -43.97 -25.58
C LEU A 627 5.59 -43.26 -26.57
N ASP A 628 4.33 -43.67 -26.63
CA ASP A 628 3.26 -42.98 -27.35
C ASP A 628 2.12 -42.59 -26.40
N LYS A 629 1.13 -41.86 -26.92
CA LYS A 629 0.00 -41.38 -26.12
C LYS A 629 -0.84 -42.49 -25.48
N HIS A 630 -0.87 -43.70 -26.05
CA HIS A 630 -1.68 -44.80 -25.52
C HIS A 630 -0.96 -45.48 -24.36
N LYS A 631 0.35 -45.75 -24.51
CA LYS A 631 1.17 -46.31 -23.43
C LYS A 631 1.19 -45.40 -22.20
N VAL A 632 1.37 -44.09 -22.41
CA VAL A 632 1.38 -43.11 -21.31
C VAL A 632 0.01 -43.04 -20.62
N ALA A 633 -1.08 -43.05 -21.40
CA ALA A 633 -2.44 -43.04 -20.85
C ALA A 633 -2.73 -44.27 -19.99
N GLU A 634 -2.31 -45.45 -20.45
CA GLU A 634 -2.44 -46.71 -19.73
C GLU A 634 -1.63 -46.72 -18.44
N LYS A 635 -0.32 -46.40 -18.51
CA LYS A 635 0.58 -46.44 -17.34
C LYS A 635 0.20 -45.44 -16.24
N LEU A 636 -0.26 -44.23 -16.60
CA LEU A 636 -0.61 -43.19 -15.64
C LEU A 636 -2.11 -43.16 -15.28
N GLY A 637 -2.95 -43.96 -15.94
CA GLY A 637 -4.39 -43.94 -15.72
C GLY A 637 -5.04 -42.61 -16.09
N VAL A 638 -4.55 -41.95 -17.15
CA VAL A 638 -5.06 -40.65 -17.65
C VAL A 638 -5.67 -40.79 -19.04
N SER A 639 -6.45 -39.80 -19.49
CA SER A 639 -7.00 -39.82 -20.85
C SER A 639 -5.89 -39.70 -21.91
N THR A 640 -6.11 -40.31 -23.08
CA THR A 640 -5.18 -40.22 -24.23
C THR A 640 -4.90 -38.78 -24.65
N ASP A 641 -5.87 -37.88 -24.49
CA ASP A 641 -5.72 -36.45 -24.76
C ASP A 641 -4.80 -35.77 -23.74
N THR A 642 -4.92 -36.14 -22.46
CA THR A 642 -4.01 -35.67 -21.40
C THR A 642 -2.59 -36.14 -21.67
N ALA A 643 -2.42 -37.43 -21.98
CA ALA A 643 -1.13 -38.01 -22.31
C ALA A 643 -0.49 -37.29 -23.51
N LEU A 644 -1.25 -37.10 -24.60
CA LEU A 644 -0.77 -36.39 -25.78
C LEU A 644 -0.39 -34.94 -25.48
N LYS A 645 -1.19 -34.21 -24.70
CA LYS A 645 -0.87 -32.83 -24.29
C LYS A 645 0.42 -32.76 -23.48
N ALA A 646 0.63 -33.70 -22.54
CA ALA A 646 1.85 -33.74 -21.74
C ALA A 646 3.09 -34.05 -22.59
N LEU A 647 3.01 -35.05 -23.49
CA LEU A 647 4.08 -35.39 -24.42
C LEU A 647 4.46 -34.21 -25.33
N LYS A 648 3.46 -33.50 -25.89
CA LYS A 648 3.70 -32.29 -26.70
C LYS A 648 4.31 -31.14 -25.91
N SER A 649 3.83 -30.91 -24.69
CA SER A 649 4.36 -29.90 -23.77
C SER A 649 5.85 -30.18 -23.46
N LEU A 650 6.19 -31.43 -23.16
CA LEU A 650 7.56 -31.88 -22.92
C LEU A 650 8.47 -31.74 -24.15
N ALA A 651 7.96 -32.09 -25.34
CA ALA A 651 8.71 -31.91 -26.59
C ALA A 651 9.00 -30.43 -26.86
N LYS A 652 8.01 -29.55 -26.66
CA LYS A 652 8.16 -28.10 -26.79
C LYS A 652 9.12 -27.50 -25.76
N ALA A 653 9.19 -28.08 -24.55
CA ALA A 653 10.12 -27.67 -23.51
C ALA A 653 11.55 -28.21 -23.71
N GLY A 654 11.78 -29.03 -24.73
CA GLY A 654 13.11 -29.53 -25.11
C GLY A 654 13.51 -30.87 -24.46
N TYR A 655 12.59 -31.54 -23.76
CA TYR A 655 12.89 -32.80 -23.07
C TYR A 655 12.68 -34.05 -23.93
N LEU A 656 11.75 -33.97 -24.90
CA LEU A 656 11.41 -35.09 -25.77
C LEU A 656 11.59 -34.74 -27.24
N LYS A 657 11.97 -35.73 -28.03
CA LYS A 657 11.95 -35.68 -29.49
C LYS A 657 10.67 -36.34 -29.99
N GLU A 658 9.83 -35.58 -30.70
CA GLU A 658 8.65 -36.12 -31.38
C GLU A 658 9.06 -36.78 -32.70
N ASN A 659 8.63 -38.01 -32.93
CA ASN A 659 8.77 -38.71 -34.21
C ASN A 659 7.41 -38.77 -34.92
N THR A 660 7.29 -38.02 -36.01
CA THR A 660 6.06 -37.92 -36.81
C THR A 660 5.92 -39.03 -37.88
N ALA A 661 6.92 -39.90 -38.03
CA ALA A 661 6.89 -41.00 -38.98
C ALA A 661 6.00 -42.17 -38.52
N THR A 662 5.70 -42.25 -37.21
CA THR A 662 4.85 -43.29 -36.60
C THR A 662 3.40 -42.83 -36.48
N LYS A 663 2.43 -43.75 -36.42
CA LYS A 663 1.03 -43.44 -36.06
C LYS A 663 0.54 -44.47 -35.04
N PRO A 664 0.27 -44.10 -33.78
CA PRO A 664 0.42 -42.77 -33.17
C PRO A 664 1.87 -42.25 -33.19
N TYR A 665 2.07 -40.93 -33.09
CA TYR A 665 3.41 -40.36 -32.92
C TYR A 665 4.06 -40.90 -31.65
N THR A 666 5.33 -41.25 -31.77
CA THR A 666 6.17 -41.75 -30.68
C THR A 666 7.15 -40.67 -30.22
N TYR A 667 7.49 -40.68 -28.95
CA TYR A 667 8.39 -39.72 -28.33
C TYR A 667 9.59 -40.45 -27.74
N GLN A 668 10.75 -39.80 -27.79
CA GLN A 668 12.01 -40.30 -27.23
C GLN A 668 12.62 -39.28 -26.29
N LEU A 669 13.29 -39.75 -25.25
CA LEU A 669 13.97 -38.88 -24.30
C LEU A 669 15.17 -38.20 -24.96
N LEU A 670 15.23 -36.86 -24.90
CA LEU A 670 16.42 -36.10 -25.31
C LEU A 670 17.34 -35.83 -24.12
N GLN A 671 16.76 -35.55 -22.97
CA GLN A 671 17.49 -35.26 -21.75
C GLN A 671 16.60 -35.41 -20.53
N LYS A 672 17.22 -35.73 -19.39
CA LYS A 672 16.55 -35.86 -18.10
C LYS A 672 16.17 -34.49 -17.53
N GLU A 673 15.29 -34.51 -16.54
CA GLU A 673 14.98 -33.33 -15.73
C GLU A 673 16.25 -32.82 -15.03
N PRO A 674 16.45 -31.49 -14.90
CA PRO A 674 17.55 -30.94 -14.12
C PRO A 674 17.44 -31.33 -12.64
N ASN A 675 18.59 -31.48 -11.98
CA ASN A 675 18.60 -31.74 -10.53
C ASN A 675 17.91 -30.61 -9.76
N PRO A 676 17.22 -30.93 -8.64
CA PRO A 676 16.63 -29.92 -7.77
C PRO A 676 17.66 -28.88 -7.32
N LEU A 677 17.22 -27.63 -7.22
CA LEU A 677 18.05 -26.53 -6.75
C LEU A 677 18.37 -26.69 -5.25
N GLY A 678 19.67 -26.82 -4.95
CA GLY A 678 20.23 -26.64 -3.61
C GLY A 678 20.58 -25.18 -3.29
N ILE A 679 19.70 -24.23 -3.62
CA ILE A 679 19.96 -22.81 -3.31
C ILE A 679 19.66 -22.62 -1.82
N LEU A 680 20.72 -22.35 -1.04
CA LEU A 680 20.74 -22.30 0.44
C LEU A 680 20.80 -23.65 1.17
N GLU A 681 21.63 -24.59 0.71
CA GLU A 681 21.93 -25.83 1.44
C GLU A 681 22.45 -25.61 2.88
N ASN A 682 22.89 -24.39 3.22
CA ASN A 682 23.33 -24.05 4.57
C ASN A 682 22.82 -22.66 5.01
N PRO A 683 21.70 -22.58 5.74
CA PRO A 683 21.15 -21.32 6.27
C PRO A 683 22.15 -20.52 7.10
N SER A 684 23.04 -21.20 7.83
CA SER A 684 24.09 -20.56 8.64
C SER A 684 25.13 -19.84 7.78
N GLN A 685 25.51 -20.41 6.64
CA GLN A 685 26.42 -19.74 5.70
C GLN A 685 25.81 -18.47 5.10
N TYR A 686 24.51 -18.50 4.75
CA TYR A 686 23.85 -17.30 4.24
C TYR A 686 23.66 -16.24 5.33
N CYS A 687 23.36 -16.64 6.56
CA CYS A 687 23.31 -15.74 7.70
C CYS A 687 24.65 -14.98 7.86
N LEU A 688 25.78 -15.70 7.82
CA LEU A 688 27.12 -15.10 7.88
C LEU A 688 27.37 -14.14 6.71
N PHE A 689 27.08 -14.57 5.47
CA PHE A 689 27.19 -13.69 4.29
C PHE A 689 26.34 -12.42 4.41
N TRP A 690 25.12 -12.55 4.92
CA TRP A 690 24.21 -11.43 5.13
C TRP A 690 24.75 -10.47 6.19
N GLN A 691 25.27 -11.00 7.31
CA GLN A 691 25.89 -10.19 8.37
C GLN A 691 27.09 -9.40 7.85
N GLU A 692 28.01 -10.05 7.13
CA GLU A 692 29.15 -9.36 6.51
C GLU A 692 28.72 -8.30 5.50
N SER A 693 27.70 -8.61 4.68
CA SER A 693 27.18 -7.68 3.67
C SER A 693 26.53 -6.46 4.32
N LEU A 694 25.76 -6.66 5.39
CA LEU A 694 25.16 -5.60 6.17
C LEU A 694 26.22 -4.70 6.81
N GLN A 695 27.25 -5.28 7.44
CA GLN A 695 28.33 -4.52 8.06
C GLN A 695 29.07 -3.65 7.04
N LYS A 696 29.45 -4.24 5.89
CA LYS A 696 30.10 -3.51 4.78
C LYS A 696 29.21 -2.39 4.25
N PHE A 697 27.92 -2.68 4.06
CA PHE A 697 26.94 -1.70 3.60
C PHE A 697 26.78 -0.53 4.57
N LEU A 698 26.57 -0.80 5.86
CA LEU A 698 26.38 0.25 6.88
C LEU A 698 27.63 1.12 7.03
N LYS A 699 28.83 0.51 7.03
CA LYS A 699 30.09 1.26 7.08
C LYS A 699 30.24 2.21 5.88
N HIS A 700 30.05 1.69 4.66
CA HIS A 700 30.15 2.51 3.46
C HIS A 700 29.09 3.61 3.41
N LEU A 701 27.85 3.30 3.83
CA LEU A 701 26.75 4.26 3.92
C LEU A 701 27.09 5.38 4.89
N SER A 702 27.55 5.06 6.11
CA SER A 702 27.89 6.06 7.12
C SER A 702 29.01 6.97 6.65
N GLU A 703 30.08 6.42 6.09
CA GLU A 703 31.22 7.18 5.56
C GLU A 703 30.77 8.13 4.43
N THR A 704 29.94 7.64 3.51
CA THR A 704 29.44 8.42 2.37
C THR A 704 28.50 9.54 2.80
N LEU A 705 27.58 9.28 3.72
CA LEU A 705 26.61 10.28 4.18
C LEU A 705 27.28 11.34 5.06
N GLN A 706 28.22 10.95 5.93
CA GLN A 706 29.03 11.89 6.70
C GLN A 706 29.88 12.78 5.79
N GLY A 707 30.53 12.21 4.76
CA GLY A 707 31.29 12.98 3.76
C GLY A 707 30.44 13.99 2.98
N LYS A 708 29.12 13.79 2.90
CA LYS A 708 28.16 14.70 2.26
C LYS A 708 27.38 15.58 3.25
N GLY A 709 27.62 15.46 4.55
CA GLY A 709 26.88 16.19 5.59
C GLY A 709 25.39 15.82 5.68
N ILE A 710 24.99 14.63 5.22
CA ILE A 710 23.59 14.19 5.22
C ILE A 710 23.31 13.40 6.51
N PRO A 711 22.38 13.85 7.37
CA PRO A 711 22.01 13.11 8.56
C PRO A 711 21.23 11.84 8.21
N PHE A 712 21.47 10.76 8.95
CA PHE A 712 20.71 9.51 8.84
C PHE A 712 20.42 8.93 10.22
N GLN A 713 19.35 8.15 10.30
CA GLN A 713 18.95 7.47 11.52
C GLN A 713 18.75 5.98 11.24
N LEU A 714 19.45 5.13 11.98
CA LEU A 714 19.16 3.70 12.05
C LEU A 714 18.20 3.50 13.23
N LEU A 715 17.06 2.83 13.03
CA LEU A 715 16.24 2.42 14.16
C LEU A 715 16.10 0.90 14.21
N LYS A 716 16.39 0.32 15.37
CA LYS A 716 16.20 -1.11 15.61
C LYS A 716 14.72 -1.46 15.77
N PRO A 717 14.33 -2.74 15.65
CA PRO A 717 12.95 -3.17 15.89
C PRO A 717 12.44 -2.77 17.28
N GLU A 718 13.28 -2.87 18.31
CA GLU A 718 12.93 -2.64 19.72
C GLU A 718 12.91 -1.14 20.14
N GLU A 719 13.53 -0.25 19.37
CA GLU A 719 13.78 1.15 19.76
C GLU A 719 12.75 2.14 19.16
N ARG A 720 11.61 1.65 18.64
CA ARG A 720 10.65 2.49 17.90
C ARG A 720 9.42 2.82 18.75
N GLU A 721 9.20 4.13 18.89
CA GLU A 721 8.18 4.82 19.71
C GLU A 721 8.55 5.04 21.18
N ALA A 722 9.58 5.86 21.42
CA ALA A 722 9.53 6.74 22.58
C ALA A 722 8.27 7.60 22.45
N LYS A 723 7.27 7.33 23.31
CA LYS A 723 6.01 8.06 23.41
C LYS A 723 6.23 9.57 23.24
N LEU A 724 5.46 10.17 22.34
CA LEU A 724 5.14 11.61 22.41
C LEU A 724 4.45 11.87 23.76
N VAL A 725 5.23 12.20 24.78
CA VAL A 725 4.75 12.87 25.98
C VAL A 725 5.11 14.34 25.82
N SER A 726 4.13 15.14 25.42
CA SER A 726 4.18 16.58 25.59
C SER A 726 4.03 16.91 27.07
N ASN A 727 5.08 17.40 27.71
CA ASN A 727 5.12 18.74 28.33
C ASN A 727 6.28 18.88 29.32
N ASP A 728 6.79 20.11 29.33
CA ASP A 728 7.68 20.72 30.32
C ASP A 728 9.12 20.20 30.38
N LEU A 729 10.02 20.99 29.80
CA LEU A 729 11.06 21.68 30.58
C LEU A 729 11.68 22.82 29.77
N LYS A 730 11.68 23.98 30.43
CA LYS A 730 12.26 25.25 29.98
C LYS A 730 13.77 25.13 29.78
N ALA A 731 14.25 25.90 28.81
CA ALA A 731 15.54 26.57 28.71
C ALA A 731 16.70 26.04 29.57
N GLY A 732 17.76 25.55 28.92
CA GLY A 732 19.09 25.47 29.51
C GLY A 732 20.02 24.50 28.79
N ASN A 733 21.10 25.06 28.24
CA ASN A 733 22.36 24.41 27.85
C ASN A 733 22.44 23.70 26.49
N MET A 734 22.99 24.46 25.53
CA MET A 734 23.88 23.95 24.49
C MET A 734 25.08 23.25 25.14
N GLU A 735 25.18 21.92 25.06
CA GLU A 735 26.46 21.22 25.17
C GLU A 735 26.57 20.06 24.16
N ARG A 736 27.60 20.20 23.31
CA ARG A 736 28.43 19.19 22.62
C ARG A 736 27.77 17.90 22.14
N SER A 737 27.73 17.78 20.81
CA SER A 737 27.64 16.53 20.05
C SER A 737 28.57 15.46 20.62
N GLN A 738 28.01 14.49 21.34
CA GLN A 738 28.72 13.29 21.74
C GLN A 738 28.86 12.35 20.53
N ASN A 739 30.11 12.07 20.20
CA ASN A 739 30.51 11.01 19.27
C ASN A 739 29.87 9.68 19.70
N LEU A 740 28.98 9.14 18.86
CA LEU A 740 28.47 7.78 19.00
C LEU A 740 29.55 6.81 18.53
N ASP A 741 30.20 6.19 19.51
CA ASP A 741 31.20 5.14 19.33
C ASP A 741 30.53 3.88 18.72
N PHE A 742 30.79 3.64 17.44
CA PHE A 742 30.16 2.60 16.62
C PHE A 742 30.85 1.24 16.85
N SER A 743 30.50 0.55 17.94
CA SER A 743 30.89 -0.85 18.17
C SER A 743 29.82 -1.81 17.62
N VAL A 744 30.17 -2.54 16.56
CA VAL A 744 29.30 -3.48 15.84
C VAL A 744 28.72 -4.59 16.75
N GLU A 745 29.39 -4.91 17.87
CA GLU A 745 28.93 -5.91 18.84
C GLU A 745 27.66 -5.49 19.62
N LYS A 746 27.35 -4.19 19.70
CA LYS A 746 26.16 -3.66 20.42
C LYS A 746 24.93 -3.47 19.51
N THR A 747 25.07 -3.72 18.21
CA THR A 747 24.01 -3.53 17.20
C THR A 747 23.34 -4.83 16.78
N ILE A 748 23.82 -5.97 17.29
CA ILE A 748 23.31 -7.31 17.02
C ILE A 748 22.23 -7.66 18.06
N PRO A 749 21.01 -8.08 17.66
CA PRO A 749 19.96 -8.53 18.60
C PRO A 749 20.47 -9.65 19.52
N LEU A 750 19.99 -9.73 20.75
CA LEU A 750 20.44 -10.74 21.74
C LEU A 750 20.35 -12.19 21.23
N GLY A 751 19.40 -12.52 20.34
CA GLY A 751 19.28 -13.84 19.70
C GLY A 751 20.32 -14.17 18.62
N CYS A 752 21.22 -13.24 18.29
CA CYS A 752 22.33 -13.43 17.36
C CYS A 752 23.70 -13.53 18.05
N ARG A 753 23.76 -13.52 19.39
CA ARG A 753 24.97 -13.95 20.10
C ARG A 753 25.00 -15.46 20.05
N VAL A 754 26.03 -16.01 19.40
CA VAL A 754 26.38 -17.42 19.58
C VAL A 754 26.66 -17.58 21.07
N GLU A 755 25.75 -18.21 21.81
CA GLU A 755 25.99 -18.61 23.19
C GLU A 755 27.24 -19.51 23.23
N GLU A 756 27.98 -19.36 24.32
CA GLU A 756 29.35 -19.78 24.57
C GLU A 756 29.79 -21.08 23.87
N VAL A 757 30.96 -20.99 23.24
CA VAL A 757 31.73 -22.13 22.72
C VAL A 757 31.87 -23.18 23.83
N PRO A 758 31.43 -24.43 23.63
CA PRO A 758 31.66 -25.50 24.61
C PRO A 758 33.16 -25.78 24.74
N SER A 759 33.59 -26.14 25.95
CA SER A 759 34.98 -26.36 26.32
C SER A 759 35.68 -27.47 25.51
N GLU A 760 37.02 -27.52 25.60
CA GLU A 760 37.94 -28.36 24.81
C GLU A 760 37.61 -29.88 24.77
N ALA A 761 36.69 -30.38 25.59
CA ALA A 761 36.22 -31.76 25.52
C ALA A 761 35.32 -32.06 24.31
N ASP A 762 34.57 -31.07 23.81
CA ASP A 762 33.65 -31.23 22.65
C ASP A 762 34.35 -31.06 21.28
N LEU A 763 35.63 -30.64 21.27
CA LEU A 763 36.47 -30.63 20.06
C LEU A 763 36.75 -32.03 19.51
N SER A 764 36.56 -33.09 20.31
CA SER A 764 36.69 -34.47 19.86
C SER A 764 35.55 -34.89 18.92
N PHE A 765 34.36 -34.30 19.07
CA PHE A 765 33.18 -34.61 18.24
C PHE A 765 33.10 -33.75 16.96
N SER A 766 33.62 -32.52 17.00
CA SER A 766 33.74 -31.67 15.80
C SER A 766 34.83 -32.14 14.83
N PHE A 767 35.82 -32.88 15.34
CA PHE A 767 36.91 -33.47 14.54
C PHE A 767 36.41 -34.51 13.51
N GLU A 768 35.32 -35.24 13.82
CA GLU A 768 34.70 -36.18 12.87
C GLU A 768 33.90 -35.47 11.77
N ARG A 769 33.41 -34.25 12.02
CA ARG A 769 32.67 -33.44 11.03
C ARG A 769 33.58 -32.77 10.00
N SER A 770 34.78 -32.35 10.38
CA SER A 770 35.76 -31.76 9.45
C SER A 770 36.32 -32.76 8.42
N ARG A 771 36.30 -34.07 8.71
CA ARG A 771 36.65 -35.12 7.74
C ARG A 771 35.64 -35.23 6.57
N LYS A 772 34.36 -34.90 6.80
CA LYS A 772 33.29 -35.02 5.80
C LYS A 772 33.37 -33.97 4.68
N HIS A 773 33.95 -32.79 4.95
CA HIS A 773 33.97 -31.67 4.00
C HIS A 773 35.19 -31.60 3.10
N LEU A 774 36.15 -32.51 3.26
CA LEU A 774 37.39 -32.53 2.48
C LEU A 774 37.52 -33.74 1.54
N GLY A 775 36.47 -34.57 1.42
CA GLY A 775 36.45 -35.72 0.50
C GLY A 775 37.19 -36.97 1.00
N PHE A 776 37.41 -37.12 2.30
CA PHE A 776 38.21 -38.22 2.89
C PHE A 776 37.37 -39.30 3.57
N GLN A 777 36.19 -39.63 3.02
CA GLN A 777 35.20 -40.46 3.73
C GLN A 777 35.66 -41.91 3.97
N ASP A 778 36.63 -42.43 3.21
CA ASP A 778 36.98 -43.87 3.24
C ASP A 778 38.42 -44.19 3.69
N ILE A 779 39.11 -43.27 4.38
CA ILE A 779 40.50 -43.50 4.82
C ILE A 779 40.55 -44.21 6.20
N PRO A 780 40.91 -45.51 6.30
CA PRO A 780 40.93 -46.29 7.54
C PRO A 780 41.95 -45.78 8.55
N ARG A 781 41.71 -46.02 9.84
CA ARG A 781 42.48 -45.54 11.00
C ARG A 781 43.90 -46.15 11.17
N GLU A 782 44.44 -46.82 10.18
CA GLU A 782 45.85 -47.26 10.22
C GLU A 782 46.79 -46.09 9.87
N LYS A 783 48.09 -46.23 10.20
CA LYS A 783 49.13 -45.23 9.90
C LYS A 783 49.27 -45.04 8.39
N ASN A 784 48.41 -44.22 7.81
CA ASN A 784 48.46 -43.88 6.40
C ASN A 784 49.66 -42.97 6.13
N ILE A 785 50.35 -43.25 5.03
CA ILE A 785 51.48 -42.45 4.56
C ILE A 785 50.97 -41.58 3.41
N PHE A 786 51.03 -40.26 3.58
CA PHE A 786 50.73 -39.32 2.51
C PHE A 786 52.03 -39.00 1.79
N TYR A 787 52.04 -39.21 0.48
CA TYR A 787 53.17 -38.86 -0.36
C TYR A 787 52.95 -37.48 -0.93
N TRP A 788 53.96 -36.62 -0.87
CA TRP A 788 53.86 -35.29 -1.46
C TRP A 788 55.12 -34.93 -2.22
N ARG A 789 54.97 -34.08 -3.23
CA ARG A 789 56.10 -33.46 -3.92
C ARG A 789 55.79 -32.00 -4.22
N ARG A 790 56.84 -31.19 -4.31
CA ARG A 790 56.72 -29.84 -4.86
C ARG A 790 56.69 -29.92 -6.38
N ILE A 791 55.81 -29.14 -6.99
CA ILE A 791 55.70 -28.97 -8.45
C ILE A 791 55.95 -27.51 -8.82
N PRO A 792 56.36 -27.21 -10.07
CA PRO A 792 56.40 -25.83 -10.55
C PRO A 792 55.04 -25.15 -10.40
N PRO A 793 54.99 -23.84 -10.11
CA PRO A 793 53.75 -23.09 -10.00
C PRO A 793 52.85 -23.25 -11.24
N ALA A 794 51.61 -23.70 -11.06
CA ALA A 794 50.67 -23.91 -12.15
C ALA A 794 49.33 -23.18 -11.92
N GLU A 795 48.20 -23.79 -12.31
CA GLU A 795 46.84 -23.24 -12.20
C GLU A 795 46.48 -22.77 -10.77
N LYS A 796 45.39 -21.99 -10.65
CA LYS A 796 44.95 -21.50 -9.35
C LYS A 796 44.50 -22.67 -8.47
N CYS A 797 44.94 -22.66 -7.22
CA CYS A 797 44.62 -23.66 -6.20
C CYS A 797 43.12 -23.87 -6.08
N GLU A 798 42.66 -25.11 -6.27
CA GLU A 798 41.25 -25.50 -6.25
C GLU A 798 40.55 -25.16 -4.93
N LEU A 799 41.30 -25.15 -3.81
CA LEU A 799 40.74 -24.94 -2.49
C LEU A 799 40.51 -23.46 -2.16
N CYS A 800 41.44 -22.58 -2.54
CA CYS A 800 41.33 -21.15 -2.20
C CYS A 800 41.00 -20.26 -3.41
N GLY A 801 41.19 -20.75 -4.64
CA GLY A 801 41.00 -20.02 -5.89
C GLY A 801 41.94 -18.82 -6.09
N GLN A 802 42.91 -18.60 -5.20
CA GLN A 802 43.67 -17.35 -5.13
C GLN A 802 45.15 -17.47 -5.53
N LEU A 803 45.84 -18.54 -5.13
CA LEU A 803 47.29 -18.71 -5.31
C LEU A 803 47.59 -19.89 -6.24
N ALA A 804 48.72 -19.86 -6.96
CA ALA A 804 49.14 -20.95 -7.84
C ALA A 804 49.38 -22.26 -7.05
N VAL A 805 49.06 -23.41 -7.64
CA VAL A 805 49.41 -24.71 -7.08
C VAL A 805 50.91 -24.93 -7.13
N GLU A 806 51.49 -25.43 -6.05
CA GLU A 806 52.93 -25.68 -5.91
C GLU A 806 53.22 -27.06 -5.30
N TYR A 807 52.20 -27.78 -4.84
CA TYR A 807 52.34 -29.06 -4.15
C TYR A 807 51.31 -30.06 -4.68
N GLU A 808 51.77 -31.27 -4.96
CA GLU A 808 50.92 -32.43 -5.21
C GLU A 808 50.97 -33.36 -3.99
N VAL A 809 49.79 -33.78 -3.52
CA VAL A 809 49.64 -34.74 -2.42
C VAL A 809 48.88 -35.95 -2.94
N LYS A 810 49.52 -37.11 -2.88
CA LYS A 810 48.93 -38.39 -3.25
C LYS A 810 48.45 -39.12 -2.00
N LEU A 811 47.19 -39.52 -2.03
CA LEU A 811 46.52 -40.23 -0.95
C LEU A 811 46.68 -41.75 -1.12
N PRO A 812 46.70 -42.54 -0.04
CA PRO A 812 46.98 -43.97 -0.12
C PRO A 812 45.85 -44.85 -0.69
N GLN A 813 44.58 -44.43 -0.65
CA GLN A 813 43.43 -45.29 -1.01
C GLN A 813 42.65 -44.90 -2.25
N GLU A 814 42.92 -43.73 -2.83
CA GLU A 814 42.29 -43.32 -4.07
C GLU A 814 43.42 -42.77 -4.93
N ASN A 815 43.50 -43.11 -6.21
CA ASN A 815 44.46 -42.55 -7.16
C ASN A 815 44.25 -41.03 -7.41
N VAL A 816 43.76 -40.31 -6.39
CA VAL A 816 43.45 -38.89 -6.33
C VAL A 816 44.73 -38.15 -5.94
N VAL A 817 45.12 -37.22 -6.79
CA VAL A 817 46.23 -36.31 -6.57
C VAL A 817 45.65 -34.93 -6.27
N LEU A 818 45.90 -34.43 -5.06
CA LEU A 818 45.45 -33.10 -4.66
C LEU A 818 46.53 -32.07 -5.02
N ARG A 819 46.15 -31.04 -5.78
CA ARG A 819 47.04 -29.92 -6.14
C ARG A 819 46.75 -28.68 -5.31
N ARG A 820 47.73 -28.20 -4.55
CA ARG A 820 47.52 -27.13 -3.55
C ARG A 820 48.61 -26.08 -3.61
N CYS A 821 48.24 -24.82 -3.33
CA CYS A 821 49.22 -23.77 -3.07
C CYS A 821 49.92 -24.00 -1.74
N ALA A 822 51.06 -23.34 -1.52
CA ALA A 822 51.86 -23.49 -0.29
C ALA A 822 51.04 -23.30 1.00
N ALA A 823 50.19 -22.27 1.06
CA ALA A 823 49.35 -21.98 2.23
C ALA A 823 48.29 -23.07 2.48
N CYS A 824 47.66 -23.58 1.42
CA CYS A 824 46.66 -24.64 1.54
C CYS A 824 47.30 -26.00 1.86
N PHE A 825 48.49 -26.28 1.32
CA PHE A 825 49.26 -27.48 1.66
C PHE A 825 49.61 -27.52 3.16
N GLN A 826 50.06 -26.39 3.73
CA GLN A 826 50.34 -26.30 5.16
C GLN A 826 49.10 -26.49 6.03
N ARG A 827 47.96 -25.90 5.63
CA ARG A 827 46.67 -26.14 6.33
C ARG A 827 46.29 -27.61 6.31
N ILE A 828 46.46 -28.31 5.17
CA ILE A 828 46.17 -29.74 5.09
C ILE A 828 47.11 -30.53 6.00
N ARG A 829 48.41 -30.23 6.03
CA ARG A 829 49.34 -30.89 6.97
C ARG A 829 48.96 -30.68 8.43
N GLN A 830 48.47 -29.49 8.79
CA GLN A 830 47.96 -29.19 10.13
C GLN A 830 46.68 -29.99 10.43
N THR A 831 45.74 -30.05 9.48
CA THR A 831 44.50 -30.83 9.61
C THR A 831 44.78 -32.33 9.78
N PHE A 832 45.85 -32.84 9.15
CA PHE A 832 46.27 -34.25 9.22
C PHE A 832 47.60 -34.42 9.95
N ALA A 833 47.78 -33.73 11.07
CA ALA A 833 49.03 -33.76 11.85
C ALA A 833 49.40 -35.17 12.37
N ASN A 834 48.42 -36.05 12.57
CA ASN A 834 48.61 -37.42 13.04
C ASN A 834 48.92 -38.44 11.92
N THR A 835 49.14 -37.98 10.68
CA THR A 835 49.43 -38.80 9.49
C THR A 835 50.93 -38.75 9.17
N VAL A 836 51.51 -39.82 8.63
CA VAL A 836 52.93 -39.82 8.25
C VAL A 836 53.09 -39.17 6.88
N TRP A 837 53.80 -38.05 6.79
CA TRP A 837 54.04 -37.35 5.53
C TRP A 837 55.43 -37.68 4.99
N LYS A 838 55.50 -38.34 3.84
CA LYS A 838 56.76 -38.64 3.16
C LYS A 838 56.86 -37.83 1.87
N GLU A 839 58.00 -37.18 1.67
CA GLU A 839 58.29 -36.58 0.38
C GLU A 839 58.59 -37.71 -0.62
N SER A 840 57.84 -37.76 -1.72
CA SER A 840 58.12 -38.73 -2.79
C SER A 840 59.39 -38.32 -3.51
N GLN A 841 60.45 -39.12 -3.39
CA GLN A 841 61.63 -38.97 -4.24
C GLN A 841 61.23 -39.27 -5.68
N ALA A 842 61.68 -38.42 -6.61
CA ALA A 842 61.37 -38.54 -8.02
C ALA A 842 61.83 -39.90 -8.55
N CYS A 843 60.89 -40.76 -8.94
CA CYS A 843 61.13 -41.74 -9.99
C CYS A 843 60.62 -41.13 -11.30
N GLU A 844 61.49 -41.23 -12.30
CA GLU A 844 61.41 -40.70 -13.67
C GLU A 844 60.06 -40.87 -14.36
#